data_AF-A0A842WY50-F1
#
_entry.id   AF-A0A842WY50-F1
#
_cell.length_a   1.000
_cell.length_b   1.000
_cell.length_c   1.000
_cell.angle_alpha   90.00
_cell.angle_beta   90.00
_cell.angle_gamma   90.00
#
_symmetry.space_group_name_H-M   'P 1'
#
loop_
_entity.id
_entity.type
_entity.pdbx_description
1 polymer ?
#
loop_
_entity_poly.entity_id
_entity_poly.type
_entity_poly.pdbx_seq_one_letter_code
_entity_poly.pdbx_strand_id
1 'polypeptide(L)'
;MSSNWLVKTRQMSEAGKEIFLGEALVTHMRSSRDRQLFRRRIDGEVPLEDLIREFAAFYLHTYQGTIVISYEDTGSVPAEEKEKVAKDEQSLLREEIKLILDRRFNEGLFTLKTISEFVVRFCNECTTAATDETVRTQASELIKEYLTKIPSEFSPNCRIDFLNEITGWANEWREELYIKASGLKESSLSLIDELTRPHDQEIVEISVLKRGINQVIGETVYLRSQITPTSLDPEIWEKIVDTVIKNLCKGSIETIVAKTVHALKREILEFIEDKLKTPYTIEKLETELGTFVAERFSEVIMENQQIAFDILDFFTQTPAGTSQSTLSRNGVRSAESLAEGLLKASTDIGAETEVKPEDQPDAPAFTKEELERLERSIKRIDKLERTLEKPVKGMLKARGLRASELDKIDITLLTKDPTSLLGMEIQVLEALKKKMRVPSPDEVKKLLEARELVKSGALKSMGVSSASDMSQQRIAGETMIALRNDLAWYSFIPTLHPVVRVVETYHRSKQDLLRTKALLKSIYEDADTHLQNLREEILIDLMQERIYEMKTVHPHLQTASISAWFHARLSNRDIDHADNLLRTTPSPLFTGVLEKPLNVDKLEFNNYTIAFDVMQRFLKRERVKKMEKEEAAVQAKIEEELIAERKRASLSPLIWIYTKSHTVFRAIGRVGTKGLEWTATDDAKCANLLAYYVKMHRDRPFCRVCGSTPKEGDCETHGKGHMVNADDIDNLSVFVQRAISDIKDGLIGPTATPMTLEEARRIVRREINGLRRKGKLSSKTNISSMMPGDINYIVGPVIAKLIGKYFNESLVYAARRVDFA
;
A
#
# COMPACT_ATOMS: atom_id res chain seq x y z
N MET A 1 9.64 -11.37 -17.40
CA MET A 1 10.64 -11.85 -16.42
C MET A 1 10.44 -11.08 -15.12
N SER A 2 10.56 -11.75 -13.97
CA SER A 2 10.42 -11.12 -12.66
C SER A 2 11.51 -10.07 -12.42
N SER A 3 11.19 -9.05 -11.63
CA SER A 3 12.03 -7.91 -11.20
C SER A 3 13.20 -8.32 -10.27
N ASN A 4 13.87 -9.42 -10.58
CA ASN A 4 14.96 -9.95 -9.78
C ASN A 4 16.30 -9.55 -10.40
N TRP A 5 16.99 -8.66 -9.69
CA TRP A 5 18.43 -8.42 -9.83
C TRP A 5 19.18 -9.75 -9.74
N LEU A 6 20.06 -9.99 -10.72
CA LEU A 6 20.97 -11.12 -10.79
C LEU A 6 22.05 -10.98 -9.72
N VAL A 7 22.73 -9.83 -9.70
CA VAL A 7 23.69 -9.45 -8.66
C VAL A 7 22.97 -8.50 -7.71
N LYS A 8 22.70 -8.95 -6.49
CA LYS A 8 22.03 -8.14 -5.45
C LYS A 8 23.06 -7.58 -4.48
N THR A 9 23.03 -6.28 -4.24
CA THR A 9 23.61 -5.71 -3.02
C THR A 9 22.90 -6.27 -1.79
N ARG A 10 23.58 -6.23 -0.64
CA ARG A 10 22.97 -6.56 0.66
C ARG A 10 21.76 -5.66 0.97
N GLN A 11 21.72 -4.48 0.36
CA GLN A 11 20.69 -3.45 0.46
C GLN A 11 19.45 -3.77 -0.42
N MET A 12 19.60 -4.52 -1.51
CA MET A 12 18.50 -4.92 -2.41
C MET A 12 17.68 -6.17 -2.00
N SER A 13 17.66 -6.51 -0.71
CA SER A 13 16.72 -7.51 -0.15
C SER A 13 15.26 -6.97 -0.21
N GLU A 14 14.23 -7.82 -0.15
CA GLU A 14 12.83 -7.36 -0.25
C GLU A 14 12.46 -6.26 0.76
N ALA A 15 13.06 -6.28 1.95
CA ALA A 15 12.87 -5.23 2.95
C ALA A 15 13.65 -3.94 2.62
N GLY A 16 14.81 -4.04 1.97
CA GLY A 16 15.66 -2.89 1.65
C GLY A 16 15.27 -2.11 0.39
N LYS A 17 14.55 -2.75 -0.53
CA LYS A 17 14.02 -2.12 -1.76
C LYS A 17 13.16 -0.89 -1.50
N GLU A 18 12.47 -0.81 -0.37
CA GLU A 18 11.62 0.33 0.00
C GLU A 18 12.34 1.34 0.91
N ILE A 19 13.49 0.96 1.48
CA ILE A 19 14.28 1.81 2.39
C ILE A 19 15.16 2.76 1.57
N PHE A 20 15.84 2.26 0.54
CA PHE A 20 16.62 3.09 -0.37
C PHE A 20 15.77 3.52 -1.56
N LEU A 21 15.22 4.73 -1.48
CA LEU A 21 14.31 5.23 -2.50
C LEU A 21 14.91 5.31 -3.91
N GLY A 22 16.23 5.47 -4.06
CA GLY A 22 16.90 5.37 -5.37
C GLY A 22 16.78 3.97 -5.99
N GLU A 23 17.00 2.93 -5.17
CA GLU A 23 16.83 1.52 -5.58
C GLU A 23 15.35 1.17 -5.79
N ALA A 24 14.45 1.74 -4.97
CA ALA A 24 13.01 1.60 -5.10
C ALA A 24 12.52 2.12 -6.46
N LEU A 25 12.89 3.37 -6.79
CA LEU A 25 12.53 4.02 -8.05
C LEU A 25 12.97 3.15 -9.23
N VAL A 26 14.23 2.73 -9.26
CA VAL A 26 14.75 1.86 -10.32
C VAL A 26 14.03 0.51 -10.37
N THR A 27 13.74 -0.10 -9.22
CA THR A 27 12.98 -1.37 -9.17
C THR A 27 11.59 -1.21 -9.81
N HIS A 28 10.92 -0.10 -9.56
CA HIS A 28 9.65 0.23 -10.23
C HIS A 28 9.84 0.56 -11.71
N MET A 29 10.91 1.28 -12.10
CA MET A 29 11.22 1.51 -13.52
C MET A 29 11.49 0.21 -14.28
N ARG A 30 11.96 -0.84 -13.60
CA ARG A 30 12.19 -2.18 -14.16
C ARG A 30 10.94 -3.07 -14.21
N SER A 31 9.98 -2.80 -13.34
CA SER A 31 8.76 -3.59 -13.21
C SER A 31 7.93 -3.49 -14.49
N SER A 32 7.72 -4.63 -15.17
CA SER A 32 6.87 -4.69 -16.37
C SER A 32 5.45 -4.18 -16.13
N ARG A 33 4.90 -4.42 -14.91
CA ARG A 33 3.60 -3.90 -14.50
C ARG A 33 3.62 -2.38 -14.43
N ASP A 34 4.65 -1.81 -13.81
CA ASP A 34 4.70 -0.38 -13.54
C ASP A 34 5.03 0.40 -14.81
N ARG A 35 5.88 -0.16 -15.69
CA ARG A 35 6.06 0.30 -17.08
C ARG A 35 4.74 0.41 -17.83
N GLN A 36 3.88 -0.61 -17.75
CA GLN A 36 2.56 -0.58 -18.40
C GLN A 36 1.64 0.49 -17.81
N LEU A 37 1.65 0.68 -16.48
CA LEU A 37 0.88 1.72 -15.83
C LEU A 37 1.39 3.12 -16.20
N PHE A 38 2.70 3.30 -16.20
CA PHE A 38 3.38 4.55 -16.54
C PHE A 38 3.12 4.95 -18.00
N ARG A 39 3.22 4.01 -18.94
CA ARG A 39 2.92 4.23 -20.37
C ARG A 39 1.48 4.66 -20.66
N ARG A 40 0.52 4.35 -19.80
CA ARG A 40 -0.87 4.85 -19.96
C ARG A 40 -1.01 6.33 -19.60
N ARG A 41 -0.01 6.87 -18.88
CA ARG A 41 -0.04 8.20 -18.29
C ARG A 41 0.88 9.19 -19.01
N ILE A 42 1.95 8.72 -19.63
CA ILE A 42 2.81 9.52 -20.52
C ILE A 42 2.43 9.32 -21.98
N ASP A 43 2.37 10.42 -22.72
CA ASP A 43 2.16 10.43 -24.17
C ASP A 43 3.52 10.32 -24.90
N GLY A 44 3.99 9.10 -25.12
CA GLY A 44 5.15 8.83 -25.99
C GLY A 44 6.53 9.02 -25.34
N GLU A 45 7.50 9.48 -26.13
CA GLU A 45 8.87 9.71 -25.69
C GLU A 45 9.04 11.14 -25.13
N VAL A 46 9.73 11.27 -24.00
CA VAL A 46 10.02 12.56 -23.35
C VAL A 46 11.52 12.68 -23.08
N PRO A 47 12.10 13.90 -23.01
CA PRO A 47 13.50 14.09 -22.65
C PRO A 47 13.87 13.32 -21.39
N LEU A 48 15.07 12.74 -21.30
CA LEU A 48 15.48 11.91 -20.15
C LEU A 48 15.31 12.61 -18.80
N GLU A 49 15.66 13.90 -18.72
CA GLU A 49 15.47 14.69 -17.50
C GLU A 49 13.99 14.77 -17.07
N ASP A 50 13.09 14.94 -18.04
CA ASP A 50 11.64 14.96 -17.80
C ASP A 50 11.09 13.56 -17.53
N LEU A 51 11.64 12.51 -18.17
CA LEU A 51 11.29 11.12 -17.90
C LEU A 51 11.50 10.76 -16.42
N ILE A 52 12.60 11.23 -15.83
CA ILE A 52 12.91 11.01 -14.41
C ILE A 52 11.93 11.78 -13.52
N ARG A 53 11.62 13.03 -13.84
CA ARG A 53 10.65 13.85 -13.09
C ARG A 53 9.25 13.23 -13.13
N GLU A 54 8.82 12.80 -14.31
CA GLU A 54 7.55 12.13 -14.54
C GLU A 54 7.47 10.81 -13.77
N PHE A 55 8.56 10.03 -13.78
CA PHE A 55 8.60 8.80 -13.01
C PHE A 55 8.55 9.04 -11.50
N ALA A 56 9.24 10.08 -11.00
CA ALA A 56 9.15 10.49 -9.60
C ALA A 56 7.71 10.95 -9.24
N ALA A 57 7.03 11.71 -10.11
CA ALA A 57 5.63 12.09 -9.92
C ALA A 57 4.71 10.86 -9.90
N PHE A 58 4.90 9.93 -10.83
CA PHE A 58 4.20 8.65 -10.86
C PHE A 58 4.40 7.87 -9.56
N TYR A 59 5.63 7.82 -9.03
CA TYR A 59 5.95 7.14 -7.79
C TYR A 59 5.29 7.80 -6.57
N LEU A 60 5.37 9.12 -6.47
CA LEU A 60 4.75 9.90 -5.39
C LEU A 60 3.23 9.75 -5.36
N HIS A 61 2.58 9.77 -6.51
CA HIS A 61 1.14 9.57 -6.61
C HIS A 61 0.75 8.11 -6.32
N THR A 62 1.41 7.15 -6.98
CA THR A 62 0.94 5.75 -7.02
C THR A 62 1.33 4.95 -5.77
N TYR A 63 2.53 5.17 -5.22
CA TYR A 63 3.04 4.41 -4.09
C TYR A 63 3.06 5.23 -2.80
N GLN A 64 3.43 6.51 -2.89
CA GLN A 64 3.37 7.39 -1.73
C GLN A 64 1.98 8.00 -1.51
N GLY A 65 1.03 7.84 -2.44
CA GLY A 65 -0.35 8.32 -2.26
C GLY A 65 -0.42 9.83 -2.01
N THR A 66 0.47 10.59 -2.65
CA THR A 66 0.52 12.05 -2.54
C THR A 66 -0.66 12.64 -3.30
N ILE A 67 -1.50 13.40 -2.60
CA ILE A 67 -2.71 14.03 -3.14
C ILE A 67 -2.43 15.52 -3.28
N VAL A 68 -2.70 16.07 -4.46
CA VAL A 68 -2.51 17.49 -4.77
C VAL A 68 -3.78 18.17 -5.22
N ILE A 69 -4.86 17.42 -5.45
CA ILE A 69 -6.19 17.97 -5.74
C ILE A 69 -7.12 17.61 -4.58
N SER A 70 -7.63 18.63 -3.89
CA SER A 70 -8.55 18.46 -2.77
C SER A 70 -9.98 18.16 -3.25
N TYR A 71 -10.47 16.96 -2.96
CA TYR A 71 -11.84 16.54 -3.26
C TYR A 71 -12.90 17.16 -2.33
N GLU A 72 -12.47 17.91 -1.30
CA GLU A 72 -13.37 18.60 -0.37
C GLU A 72 -14.15 19.73 -1.07
N ASP A 73 -13.61 20.29 -2.14
CA ASP A 73 -14.22 21.39 -2.89
C ASP A 73 -15.05 20.92 -4.12
N THR A 74 -14.80 19.71 -4.63
CA THR A 74 -15.40 19.20 -5.89
C THR A 74 -16.48 18.13 -5.69
N GLY A 75 -16.67 17.61 -4.47
CA GLY A 75 -17.56 16.49 -4.21
C GLY A 75 -16.99 15.14 -4.70
N SER A 76 -17.76 14.06 -4.54
CA SER A 76 -17.33 12.71 -4.92
C SER A 76 -17.15 12.60 -6.44
N VAL A 77 -15.91 12.41 -6.89
CA VAL A 77 -15.60 12.27 -8.32
C VAL A 77 -16.17 10.94 -8.87
N PRO A 78 -17.00 10.99 -9.93
CA PRO A 78 -17.50 9.79 -10.60
C PRO A 78 -16.36 8.86 -11.02
N ALA A 79 -16.60 7.55 -11.03
CA ALA A 79 -15.56 6.57 -11.36
C ALA A 79 -14.91 6.81 -12.73
N GLU A 80 -15.65 7.39 -13.67
CA GLU A 80 -15.23 7.71 -15.04
C GLU A 80 -14.22 8.86 -15.11
N GLU A 81 -14.21 9.78 -14.13
CA GLU A 81 -13.31 10.95 -14.10
C GLU A 81 -12.03 10.70 -13.29
N LYS A 82 -11.95 9.61 -12.52
CA LYS A 82 -10.81 9.30 -11.65
C LYS A 82 -9.48 9.17 -12.40
N GLU A 83 -9.51 8.64 -13.62
CA GLU A 83 -8.29 8.52 -14.43
C GLU A 83 -7.80 9.86 -14.94
N LYS A 84 -8.72 10.78 -15.27
CA LYS A 84 -8.40 12.15 -15.66
C LYS A 84 -7.81 12.92 -14.49
N VAL A 85 -8.45 12.85 -13.31
CA VAL A 85 -7.92 13.49 -12.10
C VAL A 85 -6.54 12.94 -11.73
N ALA A 86 -6.33 11.61 -11.82
CA ALA A 86 -5.02 11.03 -11.56
C ALA A 86 -3.93 11.54 -12.53
N LYS A 87 -4.28 11.80 -13.80
CA LYS A 87 -3.36 12.41 -14.77
C LYS A 87 -3.07 13.88 -14.41
N ASP A 88 -4.10 14.64 -14.03
CA ASP A 88 -3.96 16.04 -13.62
C ASP A 88 -3.11 16.16 -12.35
N GLU A 89 -3.32 15.29 -11.34
CA GLU A 89 -2.52 15.23 -10.13
C GLU A 89 -1.04 14.94 -10.41
N GLN A 90 -0.75 14.03 -11.34
CA GLN A 90 0.62 13.73 -11.73
C GLN A 90 1.26 14.89 -12.49
N SER A 91 0.52 15.57 -13.36
CA SER A 91 1.02 16.75 -14.06
C SER A 91 1.36 17.88 -13.08
N LEU A 92 0.53 18.10 -12.05
CA LEU A 92 0.81 19.08 -11.00
C LEU A 92 2.04 18.67 -10.19
N LEU A 93 2.11 17.41 -9.73
CA LEU A 93 3.28 16.88 -9.02
C LEU A 93 4.58 17.01 -9.82
N ARG A 94 4.52 16.82 -11.14
CA ARG A 94 5.67 17.02 -12.02
C ARG A 94 6.19 18.45 -11.99
N GLU A 95 5.31 19.44 -12.08
CA GLU A 95 5.71 20.85 -12.00
C GLU A 95 6.25 21.19 -10.60
N GLU A 96 5.68 20.63 -9.54
CA GLU A 96 6.22 20.77 -8.18
C GLU A 96 7.63 20.17 -8.07
N ILE A 97 7.84 18.95 -8.60
CA ILE A 97 9.16 18.31 -8.62
C ILE A 97 10.14 19.16 -9.43
N LYS A 98 9.73 19.71 -10.57
CA LYS A 98 10.57 20.58 -11.40
C LYS A 98 11.00 21.83 -10.64
N LEU A 99 10.12 22.45 -9.85
CA LEU A 99 10.45 23.59 -9.00
C LEU A 99 11.49 23.24 -7.93
N ILE A 100 11.34 22.09 -7.26
CA ILE A 100 12.23 21.67 -6.15
C ILE A 100 13.56 21.11 -6.67
N LEU A 101 13.53 20.38 -7.78
CA LEU A 101 14.71 19.78 -8.38
C LEU A 101 15.53 20.81 -9.16
N ASP A 102 14.88 21.77 -9.83
CA ASP A 102 15.50 22.81 -10.67
C ASP A 102 16.67 22.24 -11.51
N ARG A 103 17.89 22.75 -11.31
CA ARG A 103 19.12 22.30 -12.00
C ARG A 103 19.90 21.23 -11.24
N ARG A 104 19.44 20.79 -10.06
CA ARG A 104 20.20 19.92 -9.15
C ARG A 104 20.49 18.53 -9.71
N PHE A 105 19.69 18.06 -10.66
CA PHE A 105 20.01 16.84 -11.39
C PHE A 105 21.32 16.97 -12.18
N ASN A 106 21.47 18.06 -12.95
CA ASN A 106 22.68 18.35 -13.73
C ASN A 106 23.89 18.60 -12.84
N GLU A 107 23.70 19.34 -11.74
CA GLU A 107 24.78 19.57 -10.77
C GLU A 107 25.24 18.26 -10.08
N GLY A 108 24.30 17.35 -9.80
CA GLY A 108 24.60 16.02 -9.27
C GLY A 108 25.40 15.18 -10.27
N LEU A 109 25.01 15.16 -11.55
CA LEU A 109 25.76 14.48 -12.61
C LEU A 109 27.19 15.00 -12.75
N PHE A 110 27.35 16.33 -12.78
CA PHE A 110 28.67 16.95 -12.81
C PHE A 110 29.51 16.57 -11.58
N THR A 111 28.89 16.54 -10.40
CA THR A 111 29.58 16.17 -9.14
C THR A 111 30.05 14.71 -9.20
N LEU A 112 29.21 13.78 -9.67
CA LEU A 112 29.59 12.36 -9.84
C LEU A 112 30.73 12.17 -10.84
N LYS A 113 30.72 12.94 -11.94
CA LYS A 113 31.82 12.96 -12.92
C LYS A 113 33.11 13.46 -12.27
N THR A 114 33.03 14.57 -11.53
CA THR A 114 34.15 15.17 -10.79
C THR A 114 34.74 14.20 -9.77
N ILE A 115 33.90 13.46 -9.04
CA ILE A 115 34.32 12.38 -8.12
C ILE A 115 35.09 11.30 -8.89
N SER A 116 34.56 10.85 -10.02
CA SER A 116 35.19 9.78 -10.81
C SER A 116 36.54 10.21 -11.39
N GLU A 117 36.64 11.45 -11.87
CA GLU A 117 37.91 12.04 -12.31
C GLU A 117 38.92 12.18 -11.16
N PHE A 118 38.45 12.61 -9.98
CA PHE A 118 39.29 12.72 -8.79
C PHE A 118 39.88 11.35 -8.42
N VAL A 119 39.05 10.31 -8.32
CA VAL A 119 39.52 8.98 -7.92
C VAL A 119 40.53 8.42 -8.92
N VAL A 120 40.28 8.55 -10.23
CA VAL A 120 41.23 8.10 -11.26
C VAL A 120 42.58 8.81 -11.11
N ARG A 121 42.57 10.13 -10.90
CA ARG A 121 43.80 10.91 -10.76
C ARG A 121 44.51 10.63 -9.44
N PHE A 122 43.77 10.53 -8.34
CA PHE A 122 44.29 10.15 -7.03
C PHE A 122 44.98 8.79 -7.09
N CYS A 123 44.36 7.78 -7.70
CA CYS A 123 44.94 6.46 -7.88
C CYS A 123 46.17 6.44 -8.80
N ASN A 124 46.38 7.46 -9.64
CA ASN A 124 47.61 7.58 -10.45
C ASN A 124 48.74 8.28 -9.70
N GLU A 125 48.42 9.27 -8.88
CA GLU A 125 49.39 10.17 -8.24
C GLU A 125 49.78 9.71 -6.83
N CYS A 126 48.90 9.01 -6.12
CA CYS A 126 49.03 8.68 -4.69
C CYS A 126 49.10 7.16 -4.42
N THR A 127 49.93 6.42 -5.16
CA THR A 127 50.02 4.94 -5.10
C THR A 127 50.85 4.36 -3.95
N THR A 128 51.46 5.20 -3.10
CA THR A 128 52.36 4.76 -2.01
C THR A 128 51.65 4.69 -0.65
N ALA A 129 52.26 3.95 0.29
CA ALA A 129 51.68 3.60 1.58
C ALA A 129 51.21 4.82 2.39
N ALA A 130 50.09 4.67 3.11
CA ALA A 130 49.32 5.69 3.83
C ALA A 130 50.07 6.52 4.92
N THR A 131 51.36 6.31 5.12
CA THR A 131 52.17 6.94 6.18
C THR A 131 53.18 7.98 5.67
N ASP A 132 53.19 8.27 4.36
CA ASP A 132 54.12 9.24 3.77
C ASP A 132 53.51 10.65 3.75
N GLU A 133 54.20 11.61 4.38
CA GLU A 133 53.77 13.02 4.45
C GLU A 133 53.68 13.66 3.06
N THR A 134 54.43 13.14 2.08
CA THR A 134 54.35 13.57 0.68
C THR A 134 53.00 13.20 0.06
N VAL A 135 52.49 11.99 0.33
CA VAL A 135 51.17 11.52 -0.13
C VAL A 135 50.07 12.35 0.51
N ARG A 136 50.19 12.67 1.81
CA ARG A 136 49.24 13.54 2.51
C ARG A 136 49.17 14.92 1.88
N THR A 137 50.33 15.51 1.57
CA THR A 137 50.40 16.82 0.90
C THR A 137 49.76 16.78 -0.49
N GLN A 138 50.10 15.78 -1.30
CA GLN A 138 49.53 15.59 -2.64
C GLN A 138 48.01 15.36 -2.61
N ALA A 139 47.54 14.51 -1.70
CA ALA A 139 46.11 14.27 -1.49
C ALA A 139 45.39 15.57 -1.11
N SER A 140 45.94 16.33 -0.17
CA SER A 140 45.41 17.62 0.27
C SER A 140 45.31 18.62 -0.89
N GLU A 141 46.35 18.74 -1.71
CA GLU A 141 46.36 19.60 -2.90
C GLU A 141 45.33 19.16 -3.95
N LEU A 142 45.22 17.85 -4.21
CA LEU A 142 44.28 17.31 -5.17
C LEU A 142 42.82 17.52 -4.73
N ILE A 143 42.51 17.31 -3.44
CA ILE A 143 41.17 17.57 -2.90
C ILE A 143 40.82 19.06 -3.05
N LYS A 144 41.77 19.97 -2.77
CA LYS A 144 41.58 21.41 -2.96
C LYS A 144 41.30 21.74 -4.42
N GLU A 145 42.09 21.20 -5.34
CA GLU A 145 41.90 21.41 -6.78
C GLU A 145 40.48 21.02 -7.22
N TYR A 146 40.03 19.81 -6.86
CA TYR A 146 38.74 19.31 -7.30
C TYR A 146 37.55 19.98 -6.61
N LEU A 147 37.68 20.41 -5.35
CA LEU A 147 36.67 21.27 -4.72
C LEU A 147 36.51 22.60 -5.45
N THR A 148 37.60 23.17 -5.99
CA THR A 148 37.53 24.42 -6.78
C THR A 148 37.00 24.22 -8.20
N LYS A 149 37.04 23.00 -8.75
CA LYS A 149 36.42 22.68 -10.05
C LYS A 149 34.90 22.73 -10.02
N ILE A 150 34.28 22.51 -8.86
CA ILE A 150 32.83 22.61 -8.71
C ILE A 150 32.42 24.09 -8.83
N PRO A 151 31.61 24.47 -9.84
CA PRO A 151 31.23 25.86 -10.08
C PRO A 151 30.64 26.54 -8.84
N SER A 152 30.90 27.83 -8.66
CA SER A 152 30.42 28.57 -7.49
C SER A 152 28.91 28.83 -7.53
N GLU A 153 28.30 28.81 -8.72
CA GLU A 153 26.85 28.89 -8.90
C GLU A 153 26.08 27.61 -8.51
N PHE A 154 26.77 26.47 -8.35
CA PHE A 154 26.14 25.20 -7.98
C PHE A 154 25.70 25.20 -6.52
N SER A 155 24.90 24.20 -6.13
CA SER A 155 24.51 24.04 -4.74
C SER A 155 25.75 23.90 -3.85
N PRO A 156 25.80 24.55 -2.68
CA PRO A 156 26.86 24.25 -1.69
C PRO A 156 26.85 22.77 -1.28
N ASN A 157 25.70 22.09 -1.41
CA ASN A 157 25.57 20.66 -1.13
C ASN A 157 26.40 19.78 -2.07
N CYS A 158 26.71 20.23 -3.31
CA CYS A 158 27.56 19.48 -4.24
C CYS A 158 28.97 19.24 -3.69
N ARG A 159 29.50 20.17 -2.88
CA ARG A 159 30.83 20.04 -2.26
C ARG A 159 30.80 19.08 -1.08
N ILE A 160 29.72 19.08 -0.31
CA ILE A 160 29.49 18.06 0.72
C ILE A 160 29.35 16.68 0.08
N ASP A 161 28.60 16.56 -1.01
CA ASP A 161 28.42 15.30 -1.73
C ASP A 161 29.75 14.79 -2.29
N PHE A 162 30.56 15.67 -2.88
CA PHE A 162 31.92 15.35 -3.30
C PHE A 162 32.76 14.80 -2.14
N LEU A 163 32.81 15.52 -1.01
CA LEU A 163 33.57 15.10 0.17
C LEU A 163 33.08 13.77 0.75
N ASN A 164 31.78 13.58 0.87
CA ASN A 164 31.15 12.37 1.40
C ASN A 164 31.50 11.13 0.57
N GLU A 165 31.56 11.27 -0.75
CA GLU A 165 31.85 10.15 -1.66
C GLU A 165 33.35 9.83 -1.69
N ILE A 166 34.25 10.83 -1.72
CA ILE A 166 35.71 10.56 -1.74
C ILE A 166 36.24 10.02 -0.42
N THR A 167 35.65 10.42 0.72
CA THR A 167 36.00 9.87 2.04
C THR A 167 35.41 8.48 2.26
N GLY A 168 34.36 8.11 1.52
CA GLY A 168 33.63 6.86 1.69
C GLY A 168 32.56 6.90 2.80
N TRP A 169 32.39 8.04 3.48
CA TRP A 169 31.38 8.20 4.54
C TRP A 169 29.96 7.94 4.04
N ALA A 170 29.65 8.33 2.81
CA ALA A 170 28.32 8.14 2.24
C ALA A 170 27.90 6.66 2.27
N ASN A 171 28.79 5.76 1.85
CA ASN A 171 28.52 4.32 1.80
C ASN A 171 28.40 3.72 3.21
N GLU A 172 29.27 4.13 4.13
CA GLU A 172 29.23 3.71 5.54
C GLU A 172 27.90 4.11 6.20
N TRP A 173 27.49 5.37 6.06
CA TRP A 173 26.25 5.87 6.67
C TRP A 173 25.00 5.29 6.01
N ARG A 174 25.01 5.04 4.69
CA ARG A 174 23.93 4.31 4.02
C ARG A 174 23.77 2.91 4.63
N GLU A 175 24.87 2.18 4.85
CA GLU A 175 24.81 0.86 5.49
C GLU A 175 24.30 0.93 6.94
N GLU A 176 24.76 1.90 7.73
CA GLU A 176 24.26 2.11 9.10
C GLU A 176 22.75 2.39 9.13
N LEU A 177 22.27 3.30 8.27
CA LEU A 177 20.86 3.67 8.18
C LEU A 177 19.99 2.49 7.74
N TYR A 178 20.51 1.65 6.83
CA TYR A 178 19.86 0.41 6.44
C TYR A 178 19.74 -0.59 7.59
N ILE A 179 20.81 -0.79 8.35
CA ILE A 179 20.80 -1.67 9.53
C ILE A 179 19.77 -1.15 10.54
N LYS A 180 19.71 0.17 10.76
CA LYS A 180 18.73 0.79 11.65
C LYS A 180 17.30 0.61 11.15
N ALA A 181 17.05 0.80 9.85
CA ALA A 181 15.74 0.65 9.24
C ALA A 181 15.22 -0.80 9.24
N SER A 182 16.12 -1.77 9.04
CA SER A 182 15.81 -3.21 9.00
C SER A 182 15.71 -3.86 10.40
N GLY A 183 16.10 -3.12 11.46
CA GLY A 183 15.95 -3.56 12.85
C GLY A 183 14.49 -3.67 13.31
N LEU A 184 14.27 -4.41 14.40
CA LEU A 184 12.96 -4.45 15.07
C LEU A 184 12.58 -3.04 15.56
N LYS A 185 11.37 -2.58 15.23
CA LYS A 185 10.83 -1.31 15.76
C LYS A 185 10.93 -1.30 17.28
N GLU A 186 11.53 -0.25 17.83
CA GLU A 186 11.60 -0.04 19.27
C GLU A 186 10.17 0.02 19.86
N SER A 187 9.97 -0.63 21.00
CA SER A 187 8.65 -0.78 21.63
C SER A 187 8.13 0.54 22.21
N SER A 188 6.84 0.80 21.92
CA SER A 188 5.93 1.74 22.61
C SER A 188 6.56 3.03 23.15
N LEU A 189 6.99 3.91 22.24
CA LEU A 189 7.26 5.31 22.56
C LEU A 189 5.95 6.09 22.75
N SER A 190 5.99 7.17 23.54
CA SER A 190 4.88 8.12 23.57
C SER A 190 4.76 8.81 22.21
N LEU A 191 3.55 9.25 21.84
CA LEU A 191 3.33 9.94 20.56
C LEU A 191 4.16 11.23 20.44
N ILE A 192 4.49 11.88 21.56
CA ILE A 192 5.32 13.08 21.58
C ILE A 192 6.78 12.72 21.30
N ASP A 193 7.31 11.72 22.01
CA ASP A 193 8.70 11.26 21.80
C ASP A 193 8.89 10.72 20.38
N GLU A 194 7.89 10.02 19.85
CA GLU A 194 7.89 9.54 18.46
C GLU A 194 7.87 10.70 17.45
N LEU A 195 7.30 11.86 17.78
CA LEU A 195 7.20 13.00 16.88
C LEU A 195 8.48 13.86 16.89
N THR A 196 9.15 13.97 18.05
CA THR A 196 10.37 14.77 18.23
C THR A 196 11.66 14.01 17.95
N ARG A 197 11.62 12.68 17.86
CA ARG A 197 12.81 11.87 17.57
C ARG A 197 13.32 12.07 16.13
N PRO A 198 14.65 12.04 15.90
CA PRO A 198 15.20 11.94 14.56
C PRO A 198 14.91 10.57 13.91
N HIS A 199 14.13 10.59 12.82
CA HIS A 199 13.88 9.41 11.97
C HIS A 199 14.75 9.42 10.70
N ASP A 200 16.06 9.49 10.86
CA ASP A 200 17.01 9.52 9.74
C ASP A 200 16.89 8.31 8.81
N GLN A 201 16.42 7.18 9.33
CA GLN A 201 16.22 5.95 8.56
C GLN A 201 15.08 6.04 7.54
N GLU A 202 14.23 7.07 7.61
CA GLU A 202 13.13 7.30 6.65
C GLU A 202 13.55 8.16 5.45
N ILE A 203 14.72 8.81 5.53
CA ILE A 203 15.19 9.84 4.59
C ILE A 203 16.70 9.72 4.38
N VAL A 204 17.12 8.60 3.81
CA VAL A 204 18.52 8.17 3.78
C VAL A 204 19.45 9.20 3.10
N GLU A 205 19.11 9.68 1.90
CA GLU A 205 19.99 10.60 1.16
C GLU A 205 20.01 12.01 1.76
N ILE A 206 18.91 12.47 2.38
CA ILE A 206 18.89 13.69 3.19
C ILE A 206 19.74 13.51 4.45
N SER A 207 19.66 12.37 5.13
CA SER A 207 20.44 12.12 6.34
C SER A 207 21.93 11.97 6.07
N VAL A 208 22.33 11.36 4.93
CA VAL A 208 23.73 11.34 4.47
C VAL A 208 24.24 12.78 4.25
N LEU A 209 23.46 13.64 3.60
CA LEU A 209 23.81 15.05 3.42
C LEU A 209 23.97 15.77 4.77
N LYS A 210 23.00 15.64 5.68
CA LYS A 210 23.02 16.28 7.01
C LYS A 210 24.22 15.82 7.84
N ARG A 211 24.51 14.52 7.84
CA ARG A 211 25.71 13.96 8.50
C ARG A 211 26.99 14.50 7.89
N GLY A 212 27.06 14.62 6.56
CA GLY A 212 28.19 15.25 5.87
C GLY A 212 28.41 16.70 6.27
N ILE A 213 27.35 17.51 6.28
CA ILE A 213 27.39 18.89 6.76
C ILE A 213 27.90 18.94 8.20
N ASN A 214 27.32 18.14 9.10
CA ASN A 214 27.73 18.08 10.50
C ASN A 214 29.18 17.63 10.67
N GLN A 215 29.65 16.68 9.86
CA GLN A 215 31.01 16.15 9.92
C GLN A 215 32.06 17.16 9.43
N VAL A 216 31.68 18.04 8.51
CA VAL A 216 32.56 19.05 7.89
C VAL A 216 32.49 20.40 8.62
N ILE A 217 31.33 20.79 9.13
CA ILE A 217 31.07 22.11 9.73
C ILE A 217 30.96 22.04 11.27
N GLY A 218 30.68 20.86 11.83
CA GLY A 218 30.49 20.64 13.28
C GLY A 218 29.04 20.78 13.75
N GLU A 219 28.14 21.31 12.92
CA GLU A 219 26.71 21.41 13.19
C GLU A 219 25.89 21.21 11.91
N THR A 220 24.64 20.73 12.05
CA THR A 220 23.72 20.56 10.91
C THR A 220 23.05 21.88 10.58
N VAL A 221 23.62 22.64 9.64
CA VAL A 221 23.14 23.97 9.26
C VAL A 221 22.94 24.15 7.76
N TYR A 222 22.04 25.07 7.40
CA TYR A 222 21.92 25.55 6.03
C TYR A 222 23.19 26.30 5.61
N LEU A 223 23.81 25.83 4.53
CA LEU A 223 25.01 26.43 3.95
C LEU A 223 24.67 27.69 3.15
N ARG A 224 24.96 28.86 3.72
CA ARG A 224 24.77 30.18 3.06
C ARG A 224 25.76 30.42 1.93
N SER A 225 26.97 29.92 2.08
CA SER A 225 28.06 30.07 1.14
C SER A 225 28.67 28.72 0.83
N GLN A 226 29.43 28.71 -0.25
CA GLN A 226 30.21 27.56 -0.62
C GLN A 226 31.24 27.19 0.44
N ILE A 227 31.49 25.89 0.59
CA ILE A 227 32.60 25.40 1.40
C ILE A 227 33.89 25.61 0.61
N THR A 228 34.86 26.26 1.25
CA THR A 228 36.22 26.42 0.73
C THR A 228 37.21 25.74 1.66
N PRO A 229 38.32 25.18 1.14
CA PRO A 229 39.32 24.55 1.99
C PRO A 229 39.87 25.47 3.09
N THR A 230 39.95 26.78 2.82
CA THR A 230 40.41 27.79 3.76
C THR A 230 39.39 28.18 4.83
N SER A 231 38.11 27.85 4.63
CA SER A 231 37.04 28.13 5.60
C SER A 231 36.80 26.98 6.58
N LEU A 232 37.49 25.85 6.41
CA LEU A 232 37.36 24.69 7.27
C LEU A 232 38.38 24.72 8.40
N ASP A 233 38.00 24.15 9.54
CA ASP A 233 38.93 23.92 10.64
C ASP A 233 40.10 23.03 10.15
N PRO A 234 41.36 23.42 10.39
CA PRO A 234 42.53 22.61 10.02
C PRO A 234 42.46 21.16 10.51
N GLU A 235 41.94 20.89 11.71
CA GLU A 235 41.82 19.53 12.23
C GLU A 235 40.82 18.68 11.43
N ILE A 236 39.69 19.30 11.04
CA ILE A 236 38.68 18.65 10.19
C ILE A 236 39.27 18.40 8.80
N TRP A 237 40.02 19.36 8.26
CA TRP A 237 40.67 19.21 6.96
C TRP A 237 41.67 18.03 6.95
N GLU A 238 42.56 17.95 7.95
CA GLU A 238 43.50 16.83 8.09
C GLU A 238 42.75 15.50 8.21
N LYS A 239 41.66 15.46 8.99
CA LYS A 239 40.81 14.26 9.08
C LYS A 239 40.21 13.86 7.73
N ILE A 240 39.76 14.81 6.91
CA ILE A 240 39.25 14.53 5.56
C ILE A 240 40.35 13.89 4.71
N VAL A 241 41.54 14.51 4.68
CA VAL A 241 42.68 14.02 3.88
C VAL A 241 43.06 12.60 4.30
N ASP A 242 43.24 12.37 5.60
CA ASP A 242 43.59 11.04 6.13
C ASP A 242 42.52 9.99 5.81
N THR A 243 41.25 10.37 5.86
CA THR A 243 40.14 9.47 5.53
C THR A 243 40.12 9.12 4.05
N VAL A 244 40.36 10.09 3.16
CA VAL A 244 40.45 9.84 1.71
C VAL A 244 41.59 8.88 1.39
N ILE A 245 42.78 9.09 1.99
CA ILE A 245 43.93 8.19 1.83
C ILE A 245 43.58 6.79 2.32
N LYS A 246 43.00 6.66 3.51
CA LYS A 246 42.56 5.37 4.05
C LYS A 246 41.50 4.69 3.17
N ASN A 247 40.62 5.47 2.55
CA ASN A 247 39.56 4.94 1.70
C ASN A 247 40.07 4.43 0.34
N LEU A 248 41.01 5.16 -0.28
CA LEU A 248 41.46 4.90 -1.65
C LEU A 248 42.79 4.12 -1.73
N CYS A 249 43.67 4.21 -0.75
CA CYS A 249 44.96 3.50 -0.71
C CYS A 249 44.85 2.13 0.00
N LYS A 250 43.99 1.23 -0.50
CA LYS A 250 43.68 -0.08 0.14
C LYS A 250 44.57 -1.27 -0.28
N GLY A 251 45.47 -1.07 -1.24
CA GLY A 251 46.32 -2.12 -1.83
C GLY A 251 46.48 -1.93 -3.34
N SER A 252 47.45 -2.60 -3.98
CA SER A 252 47.71 -2.40 -5.42
C SER A 252 46.54 -2.88 -6.29
N ILE A 253 45.92 -4.01 -5.95
CA ILE A 253 44.79 -4.59 -6.69
C ILE A 253 43.55 -3.70 -6.52
N GLU A 254 43.21 -3.33 -5.28
CA GLU A 254 42.05 -2.50 -4.96
C GLU A 254 42.15 -1.12 -5.61
N THR A 255 43.36 -0.54 -5.65
CA THR A 255 43.61 0.75 -6.31
C THR A 255 43.40 0.64 -7.84
N ILE A 256 43.87 -0.44 -8.47
CA ILE A 256 43.64 -0.69 -9.90
C ILE A 256 42.14 -0.89 -10.18
N VAL A 257 41.43 -1.66 -9.35
CA VAL A 257 39.99 -1.87 -9.46
C VAL A 257 39.24 -0.54 -9.33
N ALA A 258 39.53 0.25 -8.30
CA ALA A 258 38.89 1.55 -8.08
C ALA A 258 39.13 2.50 -9.26
N LYS A 259 40.38 2.62 -9.73
CA LYS A 259 40.73 3.42 -10.91
C LYS A 259 39.94 2.98 -12.14
N THR A 260 39.92 1.69 -12.42
CA THR A 260 39.26 1.12 -13.61
C THR A 260 37.75 1.35 -13.56
N VAL A 261 37.11 1.10 -12.42
CA VAL A 261 35.68 1.31 -12.22
C VAL A 261 35.32 2.80 -12.34
N HIS A 262 36.09 3.71 -11.75
CA HIS A 262 35.80 5.13 -11.86
C HIS A 262 36.06 5.70 -13.27
N ALA A 263 37.04 5.16 -14.01
CA ALA A 263 37.22 5.51 -15.42
C ALA A 263 35.98 5.09 -16.25
N LEU A 264 35.51 3.86 -16.04
CA LEU A 264 34.30 3.35 -16.68
C LEU A 264 33.04 4.15 -16.30
N LYS A 265 32.87 4.48 -15.01
CA LYS A 265 31.77 5.34 -14.54
C LYS A 265 31.79 6.71 -15.22
N ARG A 266 32.98 7.29 -15.47
CA ARG A 266 33.09 8.57 -16.16
C ARG A 266 32.52 8.50 -17.57
N GLU A 267 32.90 7.49 -18.35
CA GLU A 267 32.41 7.28 -19.72
C GLU A 267 30.88 7.08 -19.75
N ILE A 268 30.33 6.33 -18.79
CA ILE A 268 28.89 6.12 -18.67
C ILE A 268 28.15 7.41 -18.28
N LEU A 269 28.71 8.20 -17.36
CA LEU A 269 28.13 9.49 -16.98
C LEU A 269 28.15 10.49 -18.13
N GLU A 270 29.22 10.53 -18.92
CA GLU A 270 29.31 11.33 -20.15
C GLU A 270 28.23 10.93 -21.16
N PHE A 271 28.03 9.62 -21.35
CA PHE A 271 26.94 9.12 -22.19
C PHE A 271 25.56 9.57 -21.68
N ILE A 272 25.31 9.48 -20.36
CA ILE A 272 24.03 9.93 -19.78
C ILE A 272 23.84 11.44 -19.96
N GLU A 273 24.89 12.24 -19.70
CA GLU A 273 24.88 13.70 -19.84
C GLU A 273 24.57 14.15 -21.27
N ASP A 274 25.21 13.53 -22.27
CA ASP A 274 24.98 13.82 -23.69
C ASP A 274 23.54 13.48 -24.14
N LYS A 275 22.88 12.56 -23.43
CA LYS A 275 21.54 12.06 -23.75
C LYS A 275 20.41 12.74 -22.99
N LEU A 276 20.69 13.68 -22.08
CA LEU A 276 19.68 14.31 -21.21
C LEU A 276 18.49 14.93 -21.95
N LYS A 277 18.75 15.56 -23.09
CA LYS A 277 17.73 16.24 -23.91
C LYS A 277 17.10 15.31 -24.95
N THR A 278 17.61 14.09 -25.10
CA THR A 278 17.11 13.14 -26.08
C THR A 278 15.80 12.52 -25.58
N PRO A 279 14.76 12.40 -26.42
CA PRO A 279 13.52 11.74 -26.03
C PRO A 279 13.66 10.21 -25.85
N TYR A 280 13.15 9.71 -24.73
CA TYR A 280 13.19 8.32 -24.32
C TYR A 280 11.85 7.80 -23.80
N THR A 281 11.64 6.50 -24.00
CA THR A 281 10.83 5.67 -23.10
C THR A 281 11.76 4.95 -22.12
N ILE A 282 11.23 4.42 -21.00
CA ILE A 282 12.02 3.63 -20.04
C ILE A 282 12.69 2.43 -20.72
N GLU A 283 12.00 1.77 -21.65
CA GLU A 283 12.54 0.59 -22.35
C GLU A 283 13.63 0.96 -23.35
N LYS A 284 13.48 2.09 -24.06
CA LYS A 284 14.52 2.61 -24.94
C LYS A 284 15.76 3.02 -24.16
N LEU A 285 15.58 3.68 -23.00
CA LEU A 285 16.67 4.02 -22.09
C LEU A 285 17.40 2.76 -21.60
N GLU A 286 16.67 1.75 -21.10
CA GLU A 286 17.27 0.48 -20.63
C GLU A 286 18.07 -0.21 -21.73
N THR A 287 17.56 -0.18 -22.96
CA THR A 287 18.20 -0.84 -24.10
C THR A 287 19.46 -0.09 -24.55
N GLU A 288 19.38 1.21 -24.78
CA GLU A 288 20.52 2.01 -25.24
C GLU A 288 21.63 2.09 -24.17
N LEU A 289 21.26 2.38 -22.91
CA LEU A 289 22.22 2.40 -21.80
C LEU A 289 22.79 1.00 -21.56
N GLY A 290 21.95 -0.04 -21.60
CA GLY A 290 22.39 -1.42 -21.42
C GLY A 290 23.40 -1.85 -22.49
N THR A 291 23.15 -1.47 -23.75
CA THR A 291 24.07 -1.74 -24.88
C THR A 291 25.42 -1.07 -24.65
N PHE A 292 25.42 0.25 -24.39
CA PHE A 292 26.64 1.01 -24.15
C PHE A 292 27.44 0.46 -22.96
N VAL A 293 26.77 0.21 -21.83
CA VAL A 293 27.41 -0.30 -20.62
C VAL A 293 28.01 -1.69 -20.85
N ALA A 294 27.30 -2.62 -21.51
CA ALA A 294 27.83 -3.95 -21.78
C ALA A 294 29.05 -3.95 -22.69
N GLU A 295 29.09 -3.08 -23.71
CA GLU A 295 30.26 -2.92 -24.59
C GLU A 295 31.48 -2.45 -23.79
N ARG A 296 31.32 -1.38 -23.01
CA ARG A 296 32.41 -0.81 -22.19
C ARG A 296 32.89 -1.81 -21.14
N PHE A 297 31.99 -2.53 -20.47
CA PHE A 297 32.37 -3.58 -19.52
C PHE A 297 33.11 -4.73 -20.20
N SER A 298 32.68 -5.14 -21.41
CA SER A 298 33.35 -6.20 -22.16
C SER A 298 34.80 -5.82 -22.47
N GLU A 299 35.03 -4.61 -23.01
CA GLU A 299 36.37 -4.07 -23.29
C GLU A 299 37.24 -4.05 -22.02
N VAL A 300 36.72 -3.47 -20.93
CA VAL A 300 37.45 -3.36 -19.66
C VAL A 300 37.78 -4.72 -19.05
N ILE A 301 36.87 -5.69 -19.12
CA ILE A 301 37.08 -7.04 -18.58
C ILE A 301 38.10 -7.81 -19.41
N MET A 302 38.12 -7.64 -20.74
CA MET A 302 39.15 -8.23 -21.60
C MET A 302 40.54 -7.70 -21.29
N GLU A 303 40.67 -6.40 -21.02
CA GLU A 303 41.94 -5.78 -20.64
C GLU A 303 42.40 -6.20 -19.22
N ASN A 304 41.46 -6.53 -18.34
CA ASN A 304 41.70 -6.76 -16.91
C ASN A 304 41.22 -8.14 -16.43
N GLN A 305 41.51 -9.20 -17.18
CA GLN A 305 40.96 -10.55 -16.93
C GLN A 305 41.17 -11.08 -15.50
N GLN A 306 42.30 -10.74 -14.86
CA GLN A 306 42.64 -11.24 -13.53
C GLN A 306 41.75 -10.69 -12.41
N ILE A 307 41.20 -9.48 -12.60
CA ILE A 307 40.40 -8.74 -11.61
C ILE A 307 38.96 -8.50 -12.10
N ALA A 308 38.54 -9.21 -13.15
CA ALA A 308 37.25 -9.00 -13.82
C ALA A 308 36.04 -9.05 -12.87
N PHE A 309 36.01 -10.02 -11.96
CA PHE A 309 34.92 -10.16 -11.00
C PHE A 309 35.00 -9.14 -9.85
N ASP A 310 36.21 -8.70 -9.49
CA ASP A 310 36.41 -7.64 -8.49
C ASP A 310 35.94 -6.28 -9.04
N ILE A 311 36.13 -6.03 -10.33
CA ILE A 311 35.57 -4.87 -11.04
C ILE A 311 34.04 -4.86 -10.94
N LEU A 312 33.39 -6.01 -11.20
CA LEU A 312 31.94 -6.12 -11.05
C LEU A 312 31.51 -5.89 -9.60
N ASP A 313 32.15 -6.56 -8.64
CA ASP A 313 31.77 -6.44 -7.22
C ASP A 313 31.94 -5.00 -6.69
N PHE A 314 33.03 -4.33 -7.06
CA PHE A 314 33.26 -2.93 -6.70
C PHE A 314 32.26 -2.00 -7.39
N PHE A 315 31.93 -2.24 -8.66
CA PHE A 315 30.96 -1.43 -9.39
C PHE A 315 29.56 -1.54 -8.80
N THR A 316 29.11 -2.76 -8.51
CA THR A 316 27.79 -3.03 -7.95
C THR A 316 27.73 -2.88 -6.43
N GLN A 317 28.83 -2.49 -5.77
CA GLN A 317 28.93 -2.39 -4.30
C GLN A 317 28.55 -3.69 -3.57
N THR A 318 28.92 -4.84 -4.14
CA THR A 318 28.72 -6.16 -3.52
C THR A 318 29.97 -6.63 -2.78
N PRO A 319 29.83 -7.51 -1.77
CA PRO A 319 30.99 -8.12 -1.13
C PRO A 319 31.85 -8.87 -2.15
N ALA A 320 33.18 -8.80 -2.00
CA ALA A 320 34.12 -9.45 -2.91
C ALA A 320 33.85 -10.96 -3.06
N GLY A 321 33.88 -11.45 -4.30
CA GLY A 321 33.59 -12.84 -4.68
C GLY A 321 32.10 -13.14 -4.90
N THR A 322 31.20 -12.19 -4.66
CA THR A 322 29.75 -12.39 -4.82
C THR A 322 29.39 -12.55 -6.30
N SER A 323 29.93 -11.69 -7.17
CA SER A 323 29.69 -11.75 -8.61
C SER A 323 30.20 -13.06 -9.21
N GLN A 324 31.42 -13.48 -8.85
CA GLN A 324 31.99 -14.75 -9.32
C GLN A 324 31.14 -15.96 -8.90
N SER A 325 30.75 -16.02 -7.63
CA SER A 325 29.95 -17.14 -7.11
C SER A 325 28.54 -17.19 -7.71
N THR A 326 27.92 -16.04 -7.98
CA THR A 326 26.58 -15.93 -8.56
C THR A 326 26.59 -16.28 -10.05
N LEU A 327 27.53 -15.73 -10.81
CA LEU A 327 27.66 -15.95 -12.24
C LEU A 327 28.09 -17.39 -12.57
N SER A 328 28.99 -17.98 -11.77
CA SER A 328 29.44 -19.37 -11.97
C SER A 328 28.32 -20.40 -11.78
N ARG A 329 27.38 -20.15 -10.86
CA ARG A 329 26.16 -20.95 -10.69
C ARG A 329 25.25 -20.90 -11.91
N ASN A 330 25.30 -19.80 -12.65
CA ASN A 330 24.49 -19.55 -13.84
C ASN A 330 25.26 -19.79 -15.16
N GLY A 331 26.38 -20.52 -15.10
CA GLY A 331 27.10 -21.00 -16.30
C GLY A 331 28.25 -20.11 -16.78
N VAL A 332 28.56 -19.01 -16.08
CA VAL A 332 29.58 -18.04 -16.49
C VAL A 332 30.76 -18.14 -15.54
N ARG A 333 31.86 -18.76 -15.99
CA ARG A 333 32.95 -19.20 -15.09
C ARG A 333 34.29 -18.51 -15.31
N SER A 334 34.51 -17.86 -16.45
CA SER A 334 35.76 -17.19 -16.80
C SER A 334 35.51 -15.73 -17.19
N ALA A 335 36.56 -14.91 -17.08
CA ALA A 335 36.53 -13.51 -17.52
C ALA A 335 36.26 -13.40 -19.04
N GLU A 336 36.83 -14.31 -19.84
CA GLU A 336 36.58 -14.37 -21.29
C GLU A 336 35.12 -14.65 -21.61
N SER A 337 34.52 -15.67 -20.96
CA SER A 337 33.10 -15.99 -21.13
C SER A 337 32.19 -14.84 -20.70
N LEU A 338 32.60 -14.06 -19.70
CA LEU A 338 31.89 -12.88 -19.23
C LEU A 338 31.98 -11.73 -20.25
N ALA A 339 33.18 -11.42 -20.74
CA ALA A 339 33.38 -10.36 -21.73
C ALA A 339 32.67 -10.65 -23.06
N GLU A 340 32.85 -11.85 -23.62
CA GLU A 340 32.18 -12.25 -24.86
C GLU A 340 30.65 -12.30 -24.68
N GLY A 341 30.20 -12.78 -23.52
CA GLY A 341 28.78 -12.84 -23.17
C GLY A 341 28.14 -11.46 -23.11
N LEU A 342 28.81 -10.48 -22.51
CA LEU A 342 28.35 -9.08 -22.47
C LEU A 342 28.33 -8.44 -23.86
N LEU A 343 29.36 -8.67 -24.68
CA LEU A 343 29.41 -8.16 -26.05
C LEU A 343 28.29 -8.75 -26.92
N LYS A 344 28.01 -10.05 -26.79
CA LYS A 344 26.85 -10.67 -27.44
C LYS A 344 25.54 -10.07 -26.92
N ALA A 345 25.41 -9.86 -25.61
CA ALA A 345 24.23 -9.24 -25.03
C ALA A 345 24.04 -7.76 -25.43
N SER A 346 25.09 -7.03 -25.80
CA SER A 346 24.95 -5.65 -26.28
C SER A 346 24.27 -5.59 -27.65
N THR A 347 24.55 -6.57 -28.52
CA THR A 347 23.96 -6.66 -29.87
C THR A 347 22.58 -7.31 -29.89
N ASP A 348 22.23 -8.08 -28.86
CA ASP A 348 20.94 -8.77 -28.73
C ASP A 348 19.81 -7.81 -28.26
N ILE A 349 19.32 -6.98 -29.18
CA ILE A 349 18.21 -6.04 -28.97
C ILE A 349 16.87 -6.77 -29.17
N GLY A 350 16.58 -7.79 -28.36
CA GLY A 350 15.23 -8.37 -28.20
C GLY A 350 14.50 -8.86 -29.46
N ALA A 351 15.14 -8.88 -30.62
CA ALA A 351 14.61 -9.48 -31.83
C ALA A 351 14.76 -10.99 -31.71
N GLU A 352 13.89 -11.72 -32.39
CA GLU A 352 14.02 -13.16 -32.63
C GLU A 352 15.30 -13.40 -33.43
N THR A 353 16.46 -13.35 -32.78
CA THR A 353 17.76 -13.52 -33.38
C THR A 353 17.89 -14.98 -33.77
N GLU A 354 17.73 -15.25 -35.07
CA GLU A 354 18.20 -16.45 -35.72
C GLU A 354 19.66 -16.68 -35.31
N VAL A 355 19.91 -17.68 -34.47
CA VAL A 355 21.28 -18.02 -34.09
C VAL A 355 21.89 -18.79 -35.25
N LYS A 356 22.83 -18.17 -35.98
CA LYS A 356 23.64 -18.80 -37.02
C LYS A 356 25.05 -19.05 -36.49
N PRO A 357 25.65 -20.24 -36.69
CA PRO A 357 27.03 -20.47 -36.35
C PRO A 357 27.96 -19.66 -37.27
N GLU A 358 28.89 -18.90 -36.66
CA GLU A 358 29.81 -17.96 -37.35
C GLU A 358 30.70 -18.66 -38.39
N ASP A 359 30.96 -19.97 -38.24
CA ASP A 359 31.86 -20.74 -39.12
C ASP A 359 31.17 -21.48 -40.27
N GLN A 360 29.83 -21.47 -40.37
CA GLN A 360 29.08 -22.17 -41.43
C GLN A 360 27.80 -21.42 -41.84
N PRO A 361 27.84 -20.59 -42.90
CA PRO A 361 26.68 -19.82 -43.37
C PRO A 361 25.53 -20.68 -43.93
N ASP A 362 25.77 -21.97 -44.20
CA ASP A 362 24.77 -22.94 -44.70
C ASP A 362 24.08 -23.77 -43.60
N ALA A 363 24.42 -23.55 -42.32
CA ALA A 363 23.78 -24.25 -41.21
C ALA A 363 22.35 -23.71 -40.95
N PRO A 364 21.38 -24.57 -40.55
CA PRO A 364 20.03 -24.12 -40.26
C PRO A 364 20.02 -23.11 -39.11
N ALA A 365 19.42 -21.95 -39.34
CA ALA A 365 19.12 -20.98 -38.30
C ALA A 365 18.06 -21.54 -37.36
N PHE A 366 18.26 -21.40 -36.04
CA PHE A 366 17.26 -21.77 -35.05
C PHE A 366 16.78 -20.52 -34.31
N THR A 367 15.47 -20.38 -34.20
CA THR A 367 14.85 -19.38 -33.31
C THR A 367 14.97 -19.83 -31.85
N LYS A 368 14.88 -18.87 -30.92
CA LYS A 368 14.89 -19.14 -29.46
C LYS A 368 13.80 -20.14 -29.05
N GLU A 369 12.62 -20.07 -29.65
CA GLU A 369 11.53 -21.01 -29.39
C GLU A 369 11.83 -22.42 -29.89
N GLU A 370 12.50 -22.55 -31.03
CA GLU A 370 12.87 -23.85 -31.61
C GLU A 370 13.94 -24.54 -30.76
N LEU A 371 14.92 -23.79 -30.24
CA LEU A 371 15.90 -24.30 -29.29
C LEU A 371 15.25 -24.75 -27.98
N GLU A 372 14.28 -24.00 -27.44
CA GLU A 372 13.51 -24.43 -26.28
C GLU A 372 12.69 -25.70 -26.54
N ARG A 373 12.07 -25.81 -27.72
CA ARG A 373 11.31 -27.01 -28.12
C ARG A 373 12.24 -28.21 -28.28
N LEU A 374 13.42 -28.03 -28.86
CA LEU A 374 14.48 -29.05 -28.94
C LEU A 374 14.95 -29.49 -27.55
N GLU A 375 15.23 -28.55 -26.64
CA GLU A 375 15.64 -28.83 -25.26
C GLU A 375 14.58 -29.67 -24.52
N ARG A 376 13.31 -29.24 -24.56
CA ARG A 376 12.19 -29.96 -23.93
C ARG A 376 12.01 -31.35 -24.53
N SER A 377 12.18 -31.48 -25.84
CA SER A 377 12.08 -32.75 -26.55
C SER A 377 13.16 -33.73 -26.09
N ILE A 378 14.41 -33.29 -25.96
CA ILE A 378 15.50 -34.16 -25.52
C ILE A 378 15.38 -34.51 -24.04
N LYS A 379 15.00 -33.56 -23.17
CA LYS A 379 14.72 -33.86 -21.76
C LYS A 379 13.59 -34.90 -21.62
N ARG A 380 12.56 -34.83 -22.48
CA ARG A 380 11.45 -35.80 -22.50
C ARG A 380 11.92 -37.18 -22.94
N ILE A 381 12.78 -37.28 -23.97
CA ILE A 381 13.28 -38.57 -24.44
C ILE A 381 14.29 -39.22 -23.47
N ASP A 382 15.18 -38.44 -22.87
CA ASP A 382 16.12 -38.94 -21.87
C ASP A 382 15.38 -39.42 -20.60
N LYS A 383 14.28 -38.75 -20.22
CA LYS A 383 13.41 -39.21 -19.13
C LYS A 383 12.71 -40.52 -19.46
N LEU A 384 12.21 -40.67 -20.70
CA LEU A 384 11.62 -41.92 -21.17
C LEU A 384 12.64 -43.06 -21.14
N GLU A 385 13.84 -42.83 -21.64
CA GLU A 385 14.93 -43.81 -21.69
C GLU A 385 15.38 -44.21 -20.28
N ARG A 386 15.62 -43.24 -19.38
CA ARG A 386 15.97 -43.53 -17.97
C ARG A 386 14.87 -44.32 -17.26
N THR A 387 13.60 -44.05 -17.54
CA THR A 387 12.47 -44.76 -16.95
C THR A 387 12.34 -46.18 -17.52
N LEU A 388 12.63 -46.35 -18.81
CA LEU A 388 12.70 -47.67 -19.44
C LEU A 388 13.84 -48.50 -18.85
N GLU A 389 15.06 -47.96 -18.81
CA GLU A 389 16.27 -48.68 -18.40
C GLU A 389 16.33 -49.02 -16.92
N LYS A 390 15.93 -48.09 -16.03
CA LYS A 390 16.07 -48.28 -14.58
C LYS A 390 14.82 -48.93 -13.96
N PRO A 391 13.69 -48.21 -13.79
CA PRO A 391 12.56 -48.76 -13.05
C PRO A 391 11.76 -49.81 -13.82
N VAL A 392 11.63 -49.72 -15.15
CA VAL A 392 10.84 -50.70 -15.92
C VAL A 392 11.61 -52.00 -16.14
N LYS A 393 12.79 -51.94 -16.79
CA LYS A 393 13.63 -53.14 -16.95
C LYS A 393 14.04 -53.73 -15.59
N GLY A 394 14.36 -52.90 -14.59
CA GLY A 394 14.65 -53.37 -13.23
C GLY A 394 13.48 -54.13 -12.58
N MET A 395 12.24 -53.62 -12.72
CA MET A 395 11.05 -54.32 -12.23
C MET A 395 10.81 -55.64 -12.97
N LEU A 396 11.00 -55.65 -14.29
CA LEU A 396 10.79 -56.84 -15.11
C LEU A 396 11.87 -57.91 -14.84
N LYS A 397 13.13 -57.51 -14.61
CA LYS A 397 14.21 -58.38 -14.12
C LYS A 397 13.84 -59.00 -12.77
N ALA A 398 13.32 -58.20 -11.83
CA ALA A 398 12.86 -58.69 -10.53
C ALA A 398 11.66 -59.65 -10.60
N ARG A 399 10.88 -59.61 -11.70
CA ARG A 399 9.77 -60.52 -11.99
C ARG A 399 10.20 -61.81 -12.72
N GLY A 400 11.50 -62.01 -12.94
CA GLY A 400 12.06 -63.25 -13.52
C GLY A 400 12.25 -63.24 -15.04
N LEU A 401 12.09 -62.11 -15.72
CA LEU A 401 12.41 -61.98 -17.14
C LEU A 401 13.93 -61.97 -17.37
N ARG A 402 14.39 -62.65 -18.43
CA ARG A 402 15.82 -62.79 -18.74
C ARG A 402 16.44 -61.43 -19.09
N ALA A 403 17.52 -61.07 -18.39
CA ALA A 403 18.22 -59.82 -18.61
C ALA A 403 18.72 -59.66 -20.07
N SER A 404 19.20 -60.74 -20.68
CA SER A 404 19.69 -60.76 -22.07
C SER A 404 18.61 -60.49 -23.12
N GLU A 405 17.33 -60.70 -22.79
CA GLU A 405 16.19 -60.41 -23.68
C GLU A 405 15.66 -58.98 -23.44
N LEU A 406 15.67 -58.50 -22.19
CA LEU A 406 15.30 -57.13 -21.85
C LEU A 406 16.31 -56.09 -22.32
N ASP A 407 17.60 -56.44 -22.36
CA ASP A 407 18.66 -55.53 -22.80
C ASP A 407 18.62 -55.30 -24.32
N LYS A 408 17.92 -56.15 -25.09
CA LYS A 408 17.66 -55.96 -26.54
C LYS A 408 16.54 -54.96 -26.84
N ILE A 409 15.75 -54.58 -25.83
CA ILE A 409 14.62 -53.67 -25.98
C ILE A 409 15.10 -52.26 -25.62
N ASP A 410 15.15 -51.36 -26.59
CA ASP A 410 15.52 -49.96 -26.39
C ASP A 410 14.33 -49.02 -26.60
N ILE A 411 14.59 -47.72 -26.56
CA ILE A 411 13.55 -46.71 -26.75
C ILE A 411 12.93 -46.71 -28.16
N THR A 412 13.61 -47.31 -29.15
CA THR A 412 13.09 -47.41 -30.53
C THR A 412 11.85 -48.30 -30.59
N LEU A 413 11.65 -49.19 -29.60
CA LEU A 413 10.41 -49.95 -29.44
C LEU A 413 9.16 -49.07 -29.52
N LEU A 414 9.23 -47.89 -28.89
CA LEU A 414 8.08 -46.99 -28.76
C LEU A 414 7.71 -46.30 -30.09
N THR A 415 8.50 -46.50 -31.16
CA THR A 415 8.19 -46.02 -32.52
C THR A 415 7.37 -47.00 -33.35
N LYS A 416 7.26 -48.27 -32.90
CA LYS A 416 6.47 -49.30 -33.57
C LYS A 416 4.97 -49.12 -33.27
N ASP A 417 4.12 -49.54 -34.20
CA ASP A 417 2.68 -49.57 -33.98
C ASP A 417 2.35 -50.55 -32.82
N PRO A 418 1.50 -50.16 -31.84
CA PRO A 418 1.10 -51.03 -30.73
C PRO A 418 0.60 -52.42 -31.16
N THR A 419 0.01 -52.54 -32.35
CA THR A 419 -0.51 -53.80 -32.90
C THR A 419 0.59 -54.73 -33.44
N SER A 420 1.79 -54.21 -33.68
CA SER A 420 2.95 -54.93 -34.21
C SER A 420 3.91 -55.45 -33.13
N LEU A 421 3.63 -55.15 -31.85
CA LEU A 421 4.50 -55.51 -30.73
C LEU A 421 4.29 -56.97 -30.32
N LEU A 422 5.37 -57.70 -30.03
CA LEU A 422 5.32 -59.12 -29.69
C LEU A 422 5.69 -59.40 -28.23
N GLY A 423 4.80 -60.10 -27.51
CA GLY A 423 5.07 -60.77 -26.23
C GLY A 423 5.70 -59.90 -25.14
N MET A 424 7.03 -59.95 -25.03
CA MET A 424 7.80 -59.17 -24.04
C MET A 424 7.75 -57.66 -24.30
N GLU A 425 7.65 -57.22 -25.55
CA GLU A 425 7.52 -55.82 -25.93
C GLU A 425 6.22 -55.19 -25.38
N ILE A 426 5.12 -55.95 -25.39
CA ILE A 426 3.83 -55.55 -24.81
C ILE A 426 3.96 -55.37 -23.29
N GLN A 427 4.62 -56.32 -22.62
CA GLN A 427 4.82 -56.27 -21.17
C GLN A 427 5.68 -55.07 -20.75
N VAL A 428 6.71 -54.74 -21.54
CA VAL A 428 7.53 -53.54 -21.33
C VAL A 428 6.71 -52.26 -21.52
N LEU A 429 5.90 -52.19 -22.58
CA LEU A 429 5.05 -51.03 -22.85
C LEU A 429 3.99 -50.82 -21.75
N GLU A 430 3.35 -51.89 -21.27
CA GLU A 430 2.40 -51.82 -20.15
C GLU A 430 3.05 -51.39 -18.85
N ALA A 431 4.24 -51.93 -18.54
CA ALA A 431 5.01 -51.55 -17.36
C ALA A 431 5.45 -50.07 -17.42
N LEU A 432 5.82 -49.58 -18.61
CA LEU A 432 6.14 -48.18 -18.84
C LEU A 432 4.91 -47.27 -18.69
N LYS A 433 3.75 -47.66 -19.24
CA LYS A 433 2.47 -46.94 -19.09
C LYS A 433 2.03 -46.82 -17.62
N LYS A 434 2.35 -47.81 -16.78
CA LYS A 434 2.08 -47.76 -15.33
C LYS A 434 2.98 -46.78 -14.58
N LYS A 435 4.12 -46.39 -15.14
CA LYS A 435 5.11 -45.51 -14.50
C LYS A 435 5.11 -44.09 -15.06
N MET A 436 4.71 -43.91 -16.32
CA MET A 436 4.62 -42.59 -16.95
C MET A 436 3.63 -42.58 -18.12
N ARG A 437 3.17 -41.38 -18.48
CA ARG A 437 2.42 -41.17 -19.72
C ARG A 437 3.36 -41.35 -20.92
N VAL A 438 3.15 -42.41 -21.68
CA VAL A 438 3.93 -42.73 -22.89
C VAL A 438 3.40 -41.90 -24.07
N PRO A 439 4.27 -41.19 -24.83
CA PRO A 439 3.87 -40.48 -26.05
C PRO A 439 3.35 -41.42 -27.14
N SER A 440 2.71 -40.88 -28.18
CA SER A 440 2.36 -41.65 -29.38
C SER A 440 3.61 -42.05 -30.18
N PRO A 441 3.55 -43.12 -31.01
CA PRO A 441 4.69 -43.53 -31.83
C PRO A 441 5.26 -42.43 -32.72
N ASP A 442 4.39 -41.61 -33.32
CA ASP A 442 4.80 -40.47 -34.15
C ASP A 442 5.46 -39.34 -33.32
N GLU A 443 4.99 -39.11 -32.10
CA GLU A 443 5.67 -38.20 -31.17
C GLU A 443 7.07 -38.74 -30.82
N VAL A 444 7.22 -40.04 -30.55
CA VAL A 444 8.54 -40.63 -30.22
C VAL A 444 9.51 -40.55 -31.41
N LYS A 445 9.03 -40.76 -32.64
CA LYS A 445 9.86 -40.57 -33.85
C LYS A 445 10.40 -39.15 -33.93
N LYS A 446 9.55 -38.14 -33.76
CA LYS A 446 9.98 -36.72 -33.72
C LYS A 446 10.97 -36.43 -32.60
N LEU A 447 10.79 -37.04 -31.42
CA LEU A 447 11.73 -36.89 -30.31
C LEU A 447 13.09 -37.56 -30.59
N LEU A 448 13.11 -38.69 -31.30
CA LEU A 448 14.34 -39.37 -31.74
C LEU A 448 15.04 -38.59 -32.84
N GLU A 449 14.31 -38.07 -33.82
CA GLU A 449 14.83 -37.17 -34.87
C GLU A 449 15.48 -35.94 -34.25
N ALA A 450 14.81 -35.31 -33.26
CA ALA A 450 15.38 -34.19 -32.51
C ALA A 450 16.68 -34.58 -31.76
N ARG A 451 16.74 -35.80 -31.20
CA ARG A 451 17.96 -36.32 -30.53
C ARG A 451 19.08 -36.60 -31.51
N GLU A 452 18.78 -37.16 -32.67
CA GLU A 452 19.74 -37.43 -33.74
C GLU A 452 20.27 -36.13 -34.36
N LEU A 453 19.44 -35.10 -34.49
CA LEU A 453 19.86 -33.77 -34.95
C LEU A 453 20.94 -33.18 -34.04
N VAL A 454 20.85 -33.38 -32.72
CA VAL A 454 21.91 -32.97 -31.78
C VAL A 454 23.12 -33.90 -31.83
N LYS A 455 22.91 -35.22 -31.88
CA LYS A 455 24.01 -36.22 -31.87
C LYS A 455 24.84 -36.26 -33.16
N SER A 456 24.22 -35.98 -34.31
CA SER A 456 24.87 -35.93 -35.62
C SER A 456 25.90 -34.79 -35.73
N GLY A 457 25.89 -33.87 -34.77
CA GLY A 457 26.83 -32.76 -34.72
C GLY A 457 26.41 -31.57 -35.57
N ALA A 458 25.17 -31.53 -36.08
CA ALA A 458 24.62 -30.37 -36.78
C ALA A 458 24.65 -29.08 -35.94
N LEU A 459 24.67 -29.22 -34.60
CA LEU A 459 24.79 -28.12 -33.64
C LEU A 459 26.19 -28.00 -33.00
N LYS A 460 27.18 -28.83 -33.41
CA LYS A 460 28.55 -28.74 -32.84
C LYS A 460 29.22 -27.41 -33.17
N SER A 461 28.93 -26.83 -34.33
CA SER A 461 29.37 -25.49 -34.73
C SER A 461 28.80 -24.38 -33.84
N MET A 462 27.73 -24.66 -33.09
CA MET A 462 27.16 -23.76 -32.06
C MET A 462 27.66 -24.08 -30.64
N GLY A 463 28.65 -24.98 -30.50
CA GLY A 463 29.18 -25.42 -29.20
C GLY A 463 28.24 -26.33 -28.41
N VAL A 464 27.18 -26.85 -29.03
CA VAL A 464 26.19 -27.73 -28.39
C VAL A 464 26.51 -29.19 -28.70
N SER A 465 26.92 -29.95 -27.68
CA SER A 465 27.15 -31.40 -27.82
C SER A 465 26.11 -32.25 -27.08
N SER A 466 25.33 -31.63 -26.17
CA SER A 466 24.30 -32.27 -25.37
C SER A 466 23.14 -31.33 -25.04
N ALA A 467 21.99 -31.89 -24.61
CA ALA A 467 20.88 -31.07 -24.09
C ALA A 467 21.20 -30.36 -22.77
N SER A 468 22.19 -30.85 -22.02
CA SER A 468 22.72 -30.13 -20.86
C SER A 468 23.46 -28.87 -21.31
N ASP A 469 24.21 -28.94 -22.41
CA ASP A 469 24.97 -27.82 -22.95
C ASP A 469 24.03 -26.74 -23.50
N MET A 470 22.95 -27.13 -24.20
CA MET A 470 21.91 -26.17 -24.63
C MET A 470 21.26 -25.45 -23.45
N SER A 471 20.91 -26.20 -22.40
CA SER A 471 20.33 -25.62 -21.19
C SER A 471 21.32 -24.66 -20.53
N GLN A 472 22.62 -24.98 -20.50
CA GLN A 472 23.66 -24.13 -19.92
C GLN A 472 23.90 -22.87 -20.76
N GLN A 473 24.02 -22.99 -22.08
CA GLN A 473 24.18 -21.84 -22.98
C GLN A 473 22.97 -20.89 -22.91
N ARG A 474 21.74 -21.43 -22.87
CA ARG A 474 20.53 -20.61 -22.70
C ARG A 474 20.52 -19.88 -21.37
N ILE A 475 20.82 -20.58 -20.27
CA ILE A 475 20.93 -19.97 -18.94
C ILE A 475 22.01 -18.89 -18.94
N ALA A 476 23.18 -19.15 -19.54
CA ALA A 476 24.27 -18.17 -19.64
C ALA A 476 23.86 -16.94 -20.47
N GLY A 477 23.19 -17.11 -21.61
CA GLY A 477 22.68 -16.00 -22.43
C GLY A 477 21.62 -15.16 -21.71
N GLU A 478 20.65 -15.79 -21.06
CA GLU A 478 19.65 -15.11 -20.23
C GLU A 478 20.31 -14.36 -19.06
N THR A 479 21.35 -14.96 -18.48
CA THR A 479 22.15 -14.35 -17.41
C THR A 479 22.91 -13.13 -17.91
N MET A 480 23.46 -13.16 -19.12
CA MET A 480 24.17 -12.00 -19.71
C MET A 480 23.24 -10.84 -20.01
N ILE A 481 22.04 -11.11 -20.56
CA ILE A 481 21.03 -10.07 -20.79
C ILE A 481 20.55 -9.47 -19.45
N ALA A 482 20.33 -10.32 -18.44
CA ALA A 482 19.98 -9.85 -17.11
C ALA A 482 21.10 -8.99 -16.49
N LEU A 483 22.36 -9.42 -16.61
CA LEU A 483 23.53 -8.69 -16.14
C LEU A 483 23.70 -7.35 -16.87
N ARG A 484 23.55 -7.32 -18.19
CA ARG A 484 23.56 -6.09 -19.00
C ARG A 484 22.57 -5.07 -18.44
N ASN A 485 21.33 -5.49 -18.24
CA ASN A 485 20.29 -4.61 -17.72
C ASN A 485 20.58 -4.19 -16.27
N ASP A 486 21.05 -5.10 -15.42
CA ASP A 486 21.47 -4.78 -14.05
C ASP A 486 22.57 -3.71 -14.02
N LEU A 487 23.62 -3.86 -14.83
CA LEU A 487 24.73 -2.91 -14.91
C LEU A 487 24.26 -1.53 -15.40
N ALA A 488 23.36 -1.48 -16.37
CA ALA A 488 22.73 -0.24 -16.82
C ALA A 488 22.05 0.49 -15.65
N TRP A 489 21.24 -0.23 -14.87
CA TRP A 489 20.53 0.35 -13.75
C TRP A 489 21.44 0.69 -12.55
N TYR A 490 22.46 -0.11 -12.25
CA TYR A 490 23.48 0.24 -11.26
C TYR A 490 24.25 1.51 -11.64
N SER A 491 24.46 1.75 -12.94
CA SER A 491 25.04 3.00 -13.43
C SER A 491 24.12 4.20 -13.21
N PHE A 492 22.81 3.97 -13.28
CA PHE A 492 21.80 5.02 -13.22
C PHE A 492 21.43 5.42 -11.78
N ILE A 493 21.45 4.50 -10.82
CA ILE A 493 21.06 4.75 -9.41
C ILE A 493 21.74 5.99 -8.81
N PRO A 494 23.08 6.15 -8.88
CA PRO A 494 23.75 7.30 -8.27
C PRO A 494 23.28 8.64 -8.84
N THR A 495 22.92 8.68 -10.13
CA THR A 495 22.44 9.89 -10.80
C THR A 495 21.11 10.38 -10.23
N LEU A 496 20.34 9.49 -9.59
CA LEU A 496 19.03 9.81 -9.04
C LEU A 496 19.10 10.46 -7.65
N HIS A 497 20.26 10.52 -6.96
CA HIS A 497 20.34 11.06 -5.59
C HIS A 497 19.65 12.44 -5.40
N PRO A 498 19.81 13.43 -6.31
CA PRO A 498 19.08 14.70 -6.20
C PRO A 498 17.55 14.52 -6.23
N VAL A 499 17.05 13.63 -7.09
CA VAL A 499 15.62 13.31 -7.21
C VAL A 499 15.13 12.53 -6.00
N VAL A 500 15.95 11.62 -5.48
CA VAL A 500 15.66 10.87 -4.26
C VAL A 500 15.46 11.83 -3.08
N ARG A 501 16.31 12.86 -2.93
CA ARG A 501 16.12 13.89 -1.89
C ARG A 501 14.80 14.64 -2.03
N VAL A 502 14.33 14.89 -3.24
CA VAL A 502 12.98 15.46 -3.47
C VAL A 502 11.90 14.49 -3.01
N VAL A 503 11.96 13.23 -3.42
CA VAL A 503 11.00 12.19 -3.02
C VAL A 503 10.99 11.95 -1.50
N GLU A 504 12.17 11.94 -0.87
CA GLU A 504 12.35 11.86 0.58
C GLU A 504 11.70 13.03 1.31
N THR A 505 11.77 14.24 0.74
CA THR A 505 11.10 15.43 1.30
C THR A 505 9.57 15.21 1.38
N TYR A 506 8.96 14.63 0.33
CA TYR A 506 7.55 14.24 0.35
C TYR A 506 7.26 13.11 1.33
N HIS A 507 8.10 12.07 1.35
CA HIS A 507 7.95 10.95 2.28
C HIS A 507 7.96 11.43 3.74
N ARG A 508 8.93 12.30 4.07
CA ARG A 508 9.07 12.94 5.38
C ARG A 508 7.82 13.69 5.80
N SER A 509 7.35 14.60 4.94
CA SER A 509 6.14 15.39 5.22
C SER A 509 4.90 14.52 5.40
N LYS A 510 4.75 13.45 4.61
CA LYS A 510 3.65 12.50 4.77
C LYS A 510 3.69 11.79 6.12
N GLN A 511 4.85 11.27 6.53
CA GLN A 511 4.98 10.61 7.84
C GLN A 511 4.72 11.58 8.99
N ASP A 512 5.26 12.79 8.91
CA ASP A 512 5.01 13.84 9.91
C ASP A 512 3.54 14.24 9.97
N LEU A 513 2.83 14.31 8.84
CA LEU A 513 1.40 14.59 8.81
C LEU A 513 0.59 13.47 9.48
N LEU A 514 0.95 12.20 9.25
CA LEU A 514 0.32 11.06 9.91
C LEU A 514 0.52 11.10 11.42
N ARG A 515 1.76 11.37 11.88
CA ARG A 515 2.10 11.53 13.30
C ARG A 515 1.35 12.72 13.91
N THR A 516 1.32 13.86 13.20
CA THR A 516 0.61 15.07 13.62
C THR A 516 -0.89 14.80 13.80
N LYS A 517 -1.54 14.15 12.83
CA LYS A 517 -2.97 13.78 12.94
C LYS A 517 -3.24 12.81 14.09
N ALA A 518 -2.34 11.87 14.35
CA ALA A 518 -2.43 10.98 15.51
C ALA A 518 -2.32 11.76 16.83
N LEU A 519 -1.40 12.74 16.90
CA LEU A 519 -1.29 13.63 18.06
C LEU A 519 -2.54 14.50 18.23
N LEU A 520 -3.11 15.05 17.15
CA LEU A 520 -4.34 15.86 17.20
C LEU A 520 -5.53 15.10 17.78
N LYS A 521 -5.64 13.80 17.47
CA LYS A 521 -6.64 12.94 18.10
C LYS A 521 -6.48 12.91 19.63
N SER A 522 -5.24 12.74 20.12
CA SER A 522 -4.90 12.80 21.55
C SER A 522 -5.10 14.20 22.16
N ILE A 523 -4.85 15.28 21.41
CA ILE A 523 -5.05 16.67 21.86
C ILE A 523 -6.53 16.95 22.11
N TYR A 524 -7.41 16.57 21.18
CA TYR A 524 -8.80 17.03 21.23
C TYR A 524 -9.77 16.05 21.88
N GLU A 525 -9.39 14.81 22.19
CA GLU A 525 -10.29 13.84 22.84
C GLU A 525 -10.40 14.03 24.37
N ASP A 526 -9.36 14.47 25.09
CA ASP A 526 -9.40 14.54 26.57
C ASP A 526 -8.40 15.54 27.23
N ALA A 527 -7.83 16.51 26.50
CA ALA A 527 -6.82 17.42 27.07
C ALA A 527 -7.41 18.77 27.52
N ASP A 528 -6.98 19.27 28.69
CA ASP A 528 -7.22 20.64 29.14
C ASP A 528 -6.64 21.67 28.15
N THR A 529 -7.26 22.86 28.07
CA THR A 529 -6.91 23.94 27.13
C THR A 529 -5.43 24.31 27.19
N HIS A 530 -4.83 24.31 28.40
CA HIS A 530 -3.39 24.54 28.54
C HIS A 530 -2.56 23.45 27.87
N LEU A 531 -2.90 22.17 28.07
CA LEU A 531 -2.20 21.05 27.44
C LEU A 531 -2.38 21.03 25.93
N GLN A 532 -3.54 21.49 25.44
CA GLN A 532 -3.77 21.66 24.00
C GLN A 532 -2.80 22.68 23.40
N ASN A 533 -2.70 23.87 24.00
CA ASN A 533 -1.79 24.92 23.54
C ASN A 533 -0.33 24.44 23.54
N LEU A 534 0.10 23.75 24.60
CA LEU A 534 1.47 23.24 24.71
C LEU A 534 1.78 22.18 23.64
N ARG A 535 0.82 21.31 23.32
CA ARG A 535 0.99 20.31 22.26
C ARG A 535 0.92 20.91 20.86
N GLU A 536 0.16 21.98 20.66
CA GLU A 536 0.18 22.74 19.40
C GLU A 536 1.51 23.48 19.19
N GLU A 537 2.11 24.00 20.26
CA GLU A 537 3.44 24.60 20.20
C GLU A 537 4.50 23.61 19.70
N ILE A 538 4.47 22.37 20.19
CA ILE A 538 5.37 21.29 19.71
C ILE A 538 5.22 21.06 18.19
N LEU A 539 3.99 21.18 17.65
CA LEU A 539 3.77 21.04 16.21
C LEU A 539 4.33 22.22 15.42
N ILE A 540 4.34 23.42 16.00
CA ILE A 540 4.92 24.61 15.40
C ILE A 540 6.45 24.52 15.42
N ASP A 541 7.04 24.08 16.52
CA ASP A 541 8.47 23.81 16.63
C ASP A 541 8.92 22.75 15.61
N LEU A 542 8.16 21.65 15.48
CA LEU A 542 8.40 20.64 14.45
C LEU A 542 8.35 21.25 13.04
N MET A 543 7.36 22.11 12.76
CA MET A 543 7.26 22.78 11.47
C MET A 543 8.47 23.67 11.19
N GLN A 544 8.95 24.40 12.21
CA GLN A 544 10.15 25.23 12.08
C GLN A 544 11.40 24.38 11.77
N GLU A 545 11.58 23.24 12.44
CA GLU A 545 12.65 22.29 12.14
C GLU A 545 12.57 21.78 10.69
N ARG A 546 11.36 21.47 10.20
CA ARG A 546 11.16 20.99 8.83
C ARG A 546 11.38 22.05 7.77
N ILE A 547 11.00 23.31 8.04
CA ILE A 547 11.34 24.44 7.17
C ILE A 547 12.86 24.60 7.07
N TYR A 548 13.56 24.47 8.20
CA TYR A 548 15.02 24.55 8.22
C TYR A 548 15.67 23.39 7.47
N GLU A 549 15.18 22.16 7.67
CA GLU A 549 15.62 20.96 6.94
C GLU A 549 15.41 21.13 5.43
N MET A 550 14.23 21.58 5.00
CA MET A 550 13.94 21.80 3.58
C MET A 550 14.87 22.84 2.96
N LYS A 551 15.19 23.92 3.68
CA LYS A 551 16.17 24.93 3.21
C LYS A 551 17.60 24.37 3.17
N THR A 552 17.95 23.46 4.08
CA THR A 552 19.27 22.81 4.13
C THR A 552 19.45 21.87 2.93
N VAL A 553 18.42 21.08 2.61
CA VAL A 553 18.44 20.12 1.50
C VAL A 553 18.32 20.85 0.15
N HIS A 554 17.44 21.85 0.06
CA HIS A 554 17.11 22.58 -1.17
C HIS A 554 17.43 24.09 -1.01
N PRO A 555 18.72 24.48 -1.00
CA PRO A 555 19.17 25.82 -0.61
C PRO A 555 18.71 26.95 -1.53
N HIS A 556 18.28 26.64 -2.75
CA HIS A 556 17.79 27.61 -3.72
C HIS A 556 16.34 28.04 -3.51
N LEU A 557 15.55 27.23 -2.79
CA LEU A 557 14.14 27.55 -2.58
C LEU A 557 14.00 28.83 -1.77
N GLN A 558 13.14 29.71 -2.25
CA GLN A 558 12.82 30.95 -1.57
C GLN A 558 11.86 30.69 -0.41
N THR A 559 11.84 31.60 0.56
CA THR A 559 10.98 31.49 1.74
C THR A 559 9.50 31.30 1.38
N ALA A 560 9.01 32.01 0.36
CA ALA A 560 7.65 31.88 -0.14
C ALA A 560 7.36 30.47 -0.68
N SER A 561 8.25 29.92 -1.52
CA SER A 561 8.09 28.57 -2.08
C SER A 561 8.08 27.50 -1.00
N ILE A 562 8.92 27.64 0.04
CA ILE A 562 8.94 26.70 1.17
C ILE A 562 7.62 26.78 1.96
N SER A 563 7.17 27.99 2.28
CA SER A 563 5.91 28.21 3.00
C SER A 563 4.70 27.67 2.21
N ALA A 564 4.64 27.95 0.91
CA ALA A 564 3.64 27.41 0.00
C ALA A 564 3.67 25.88 -0.05
N TRP A 565 4.85 25.27 -0.13
CA TRP A 565 5.00 23.82 -0.14
C TRP A 565 4.46 23.15 1.13
N PHE A 566 4.82 23.66 2.31
CA PHE A 566 4.29 23.12 3.57
C PHE A 566 2.78 23.33 3.67
N HIS A 567 2.26 24.49 3.26
CA HIS A 567 0.82 24.72 3.24
C HIS A 567 0.11 23.78 2.26
N ALA A 568 0.68 23.52 1.09
CA ALA A 568 0.18 22.59 0.08
C ALA A 568 0.07 21.16 0.63
N ARG A 569 1.14 20.66 1.29
CA ARG A 569 1.16 19.31 1.87
C ARG A 569 0.23 19.15 3.07
N LEU A 570 0.13 20.16 3.93
CA LEU A 570 -0.86 20.13 5.01
C LEU A 570 -2.29 20.23 4.46
N SER A 571 -2.49 20.92 3.35
CA SER A 571 -3.82 21.19 2.80
C SER A 571 -4.32 20.18 1.75
N ASN A 572 -3.47 19.26 1.27
CA ASN A 572 -3.71 18.38 0.12
C ASN A 572 -4.07 19.17 -1.15
N ARG A 573 -3.29 20.22 -1.42
CA ARG A 573 -3.44 21.09 -2.60
C ARG A 573 -2.09 21.20 -3.32
N ASP A 574 -2.10 21.70 -4.54
CA ASP A 574 -0.87 22.02 -5.27
C ASP A 574 -0.19 23.27 -4.69
N ILE A 575 1.11 23.42 -4.97
CA ILE A 575 1.93 24.54 -4.45
C ILE A 575 1.39 25.90 -4.90
N ASP A 576 0.97 26.06 -6.15
CA ASP A 576 0.56 27.36 -6.69
C ASP A 576 -0.73 27.84 -6.04
N HIS A 577 -1.70 26.93 -5.90
CA HIS A 577 -2.94 27.22 -5.18
C HIS A 577 -2.68 27.52 -3.71
N ALA A 578 -1.78 26.79 -3.06
CA ALA A 578 -1.40 27.04 -1.68
C ALA A 578 -0.70 28.41 -1.49
N ASP A 579 0.19 28.80 -2.39
CA ASP A 579 0.84 30.12 -2.39
C ASP A 579 -0.21 31.23 -2.51
N ASN A 580 -1.15 31.09 -3.45
CA ASN A 580 -2.23 32.03 -3.64
C ASN A 580 -3.10 32.18 -2.37
N LEU A 581 -3.41 31.08 -1.69
CA LEU A 581 -4.14 31.14 -0.41
C LEU A 581 -3.36 31.91 0.65
N LEU A 582 -2.06 31.66 0.82
CA LEU A 582 -1.24 32.37 1.81
C LEU A 582 -1.19 33.88 1.53
N ARG A 583 -1.18 34.27 0.25
CA ARG A 583 -1.13 35.67 -0.19
C ARG A 583 -2.47 36.39 -0.11
N THR A 584 -3.59 35.68 -0.15
CA THR A 584 -4.93 36.28 -0.21
C THR A 584 -5.69 36.20 1.11
N THR A 585 -5.40 35.23 1.97
CA THR A 585 -6.17 35.00 3.20
C THR A 585 -5.47 35.57 4.44
N PRO A 586 -6.21 36.16 5.40
CA PRO A 586 -5.62 36.73 6.61
C PRO A 586 -4.77 35.73 7.40
N SER A 587 -3.63 36.19 7.92
CA SER A 587 -2.74 35.39 8.75
C SER A 587 -3.33 35.17 10.15
N PRO A 588 -3.27 33.95 10.71
CA PRO A 588 -3.63 33.71 12.11
C PRO A 588 -2.83 34.54 13.11
N LEU A 589 -1.62 35.01 12.77
CA LEU A 589 -0.81 35.89 13.63
C LEU A 589 -1.50 37.20 13.97
N PHE A 590 -2.34 37.71 13.06
CA PHE A 590 -3.02 38.99 13.23
C PHE A 590 -4.47 38.84 13.72
N THR A 591 -4.86 37.65 14.18
CA THR A 591 -6.20 37.36 14.67
C THR A 591 -6.62 38.38 15.75
N GLY A 592 -7.74 39.08 15.52
CA GLY A 592 -8.25 40.09 16.45
C GLY A 592 -7.57 41.46 16.38
N VAL A 593 -6.56 41.63 15.50
CA VAL A 593 -5.84 42.89 15.32
C VAL A 593 -6.06 43.46 13.92
N LEU A 594 -5.81 42.68 12.86
CA LEU A 594 -5.89 43.18 11.49
C LEU A 594 -6.10 42.06 10.45
N GLU A 595 -6.96 42.30 9.46
CA GLU A 595 -7.25 41.32 8.40
C GLU A 595 -6.29 41.47 7.21
N LYS A 596 -5.03 41.06 7.39
CA LYS A 596 -4.03 41.03 6.31
C LYS A 596 -3.30 39.69 6.24
N PRO A 597 -2.83 39.29 5.04
CA PRO A 597 -1.95 38.13 4.88
C PRO A 597 -0.56 38.41 5.48
N LEU A 598 0.19 37.35 5.80
CA LEU A 598 1.58 37.45 6.19
C LEU A 598 2.43 37.79 4.96
N ASN A 599 3.27 38.83 5.04
CA ASN A 599 4.18 39.16 3.96
C ASN A 599 5.45 38.30 4.03
N VAL A 600 5.33 37.06 3.55
CA VAL A 600 6.39 36.04 3.60
C VAL A 600 7.65 36.46 2.81
N ASP A 601 7.50 37.25 1.74
CA ASP A 601 8.61 37.69 0.90
C ASP A 601 9.60 38.61 1.65
N LYS A 602 9.18 39.23 2.75
CA LYS A 602 10.02 40.10 3.60
C LYS A 602 10.62 39.39 4.80
N LEU A 603 10.39 38.10 4.95
CA LEU A 603 10.83 37.32 6.10
C LEU A 603 11.97 36.37 5.72
N GLU A 604 12.92 36.20 6.64
CA GLU A 604 13.86 35.09 6.55
C GLU A 604 13.15 33.75 6.75
N PHE A 605 13.64 32.71 6.09
CA PHE A 605 13.00 31.38 6.09
C PHE A 605 12.89 30.75 7.49
N ASN A 606 13.82 31.05 8.39
CA ASN A 606 13.89 30.50 9.74
C ASN A 606 13.01 31.25 10.75
N ASN A 607 12.16 32.18 10.29
CA ASN A 607 11.31 32.98 11.15
C ASN A 607 10.12 32.14 11.66
N TYR A 608 9.99 32.06 12.99
CA TYR A 608 8.91 31.34 13.69
C TYR A 608 7.51 31.72 13.19
N THR A 609 7.30 32.99 12.79
CA THR A 609 6.01 33.46 12.27
C THR A 609 5.52 32.68 11.06
N ILE A 610 6.42 32.17 10.22
CA ILE A 610 6.07 31.36 9.04
C ILE A 610 5.55 29.99 9.49
N ALA A 611 6.26 29.33 10.41
CA ALA A 611 5.87 28.04 10.96
C ALA A 611 4.52 28.14 11.67
N PHE A 612 4.34 29.18 12.50
CA PHE A 612 3.09 29.48 13.18
C PHE A 612 1.94 29.69 12.19
N ASP A 613 2.11 30.54 11.17
CA ASP A 613 1.06 30.85 10.18
C ASP A 613 0.57 29.58 9.46
N VAL A 614 1.50 28.79 8.93
CA VAL A 614 1.18 27.58 8.16
C VAL A 614 0.53 26.52 9.06
N MET A 615 1.08 26.27 10.25
CA MET A 615 0.57 25.24 11.15
C MET A 615 -0.79 25.64 11.75
N GLN A 616 -0.97 26.89 12.18
CA GLN A 616 -2.25 27.34 12.75
C GLN A 616 -3.39 27.32 11.72
N ARG A 617 -3.11 27.60 10.44
CA ARG A 617 -4.10 27.41 9.36
C ARG A 617 -4.56 25.96 9.27
N PHE A 618 -3.62 25.02 9.33
CA PHE A 618 -3.92 23.59 9.33
C PHE A 618 -4.73 23.18 10.56
N LEU A 619 -4.28 23.55 11.77
CA LEU A 619 -4.95 23.24 13.03
C LEU A 619 -6.39 23.78 13.06
N LYS A 620 -6.60 25.03 12.64
CA LYS A 620 -7.93 25.64 12.55
C LYS A 620 -8.86 24.84 11.64
N ARG A 621 -8.36 24.38 10.48
CA ARG A 621 -9.13 23.56 9.55
C ARG A 621 -9.46 22.19 10.14
N GLU A 622 -8.49 21.52 10.78
CA GLU A 622 -8.74 20.22 11.40
C GLU A 622 -9.74 20.32 12.58
N ARG A 623 -9.73 21.41 13.35
CA ARG A 623 -10.74 21.69 14.37
C ARG A 623 -12.14 21.82 13.78
N VAL A 624 -12.30 22.57 12.68
CA VAL A 624 -13.60 22.71 11.98
C VAL A 624 -14.09 21.35 11.49
N LYS A 625 -13.24 20.57 10.82
CA LYS A 625 -13.59 19.21 10.35
C LYS A 625 -13.99 18.27 11.48
N LYS A 626 -13.37 18.42 12.65
CA LYS A 626 -13.74 17.64 13.83
C LYS A 626 -15.15 18.01 14.31
N MET A 627 -15.43 19.31 14.46
CA MET A 627 -16.76 19.79 14.86
C MET A 627 -17.85 19.33 13.90
N GLU A 628 -17.63 19.44 12.58
CA GLU A 628 -18.57 18.96 11.56
C GLU A 628 -18.85 17.45 11.67
N LYS A 629 -17.83 16.64 11.96
CA LYS A 629 -17.99 15.19 12.16
C LYS A 629 -18.76 14.87 13.44
N GLU A 630 -18.51 15.60 14.51
CA GLU A 630 -19.23 15.43 15.78
C GLU A 630 -20.70 15.84 15.64
N GLU A 631 -20.98 16.95 14.97
CA GLU A 631 -22.34 17.39 14.65
C GLU A 631 -23.07 16.36 13.78
N ALA A 632 -22.43 15.84 12.73
CA ALA A 632 -22.99 14.79 11.88
C ALA A 632 -23.26 13.48 12.67
N ALA A 633 -22.38 13.11 13.59
CA ALA A 633 -22.57 11.92 14.43
C ALA A 633 -23.73 12.10 15.43
N VAL A 634 -23.89 13.29 16.00
CA VAL A 634 -25.03 13.62 16.87
C VAL A 634 -26.33 13.59 16.07
N GLN A 635 -26.36 14.18 14.88
CA GLN A 635 -27.52 14.19 14.01
C GLN A 635 -27.94 12.77 13.59
N ALA A 636 -26.97 11.91 13.23
CA ALA A 636 -27.24 10.50 12.91
C ALA A 636 -27.86 9.74 14.09
N LYS A 637 -27.38 9.98 15.34
CA LYS A 637 -27.97 9.38 16.54
C LYS A 637 -29.41 9.86 16.77
N ILE A 638 -29.67 11.15 16.60
CA ILE A 638 -31.03 11.71 16.73
C ILE A 638 -31.95 11.08 15.69
N GLU A 639 -31.50 10.93 14.45
CA GLU A 639 -32.29 10.30 13.38
C GLU A 639 -32.57 8.81 13.68
N GLU A 640 -31.59 8.07 14.17
CA GLU A 640 -31.79 6.68 14.62
C GLU A 640 -32.81 6.58 15.75
N GLU A 641 -32.73 7.47 16.75
CA GLU A 641 -33.70 7.54 17.86
C GLU A 641 -35.11 7.87 17.34
N LEU A 642 -35.24 8.86 16.44
CA LEU A 642 -36.52 9.22 15.82
C LEU A 642 -37.10 8.09 14.98
N ILE A 643 -36.29 7.35 14.23
CA ILE A 643 -36.72 6.17 13.49
C ILE A 643 -37.19 5.07 14.44
N ALA A 644 -36.46 4.83 15.55
CA ALA A 644 -36.84 3.88 16.57
C ALA A 644 -38.16 4.29 17.26
N GLU A 645 -38.36 5.57 17.55
CA GLU A 645 -39.60 6.12 18.10
C GLU A 645 -40.77 6.00 17.12
N ARG A 646 -40.57 6.32 15.83
CA ARG A 646 -41.61 6.12 14.79
C ARG A 646 -42.00 4.66 14.66
N LYS A 647 -41.03 3.73 14.68
CA LYS A 647 -41.29 2.29 14.70
C LYS A 647 -42.07 1.88 15.96
N ARG A 648 -41.72 2.41 17.13
CA ARG A 648 -42.46 2.17 18.39
C ARG A 648 -43.88 2.73 18.35
N ALA A 649 -44.08 3.93 17.81
CA ALA A 649 -45.40 4.57 17.67
C ALA A 649 -46.31 3.84 16.66
N SER A 650 -45.74 3.17 15.65
CA SER A 650 -46.50 2.39 14.66
C SER A 650 -47.05 1.05 15.20
N LEU A 651 -46.53 0.54 16.32
CA LEU A 651 -47.04 -0.66 16.99
C LEU A 651 -48.28 -0.30 17.81
N SER A 652 -49.47 -0.30 17.18
CA SER A 652 -50.74 -0.15 17.92
C SER A 652 -51.02 -1.43 18.75
N PRO A 653 -51.08 -1.33 20.10
CA PRO A 653 -51.35 -2.46 20.99
C PRO A 653 -52.60 -3.29 20.65
N LEU A 654 -53.66 -2.62 20.20
CA LEU A 654 -54.94 -3.25 19.85
C LEU A 654 -54.89 -3.94 18.48
N ILE A 655 -54.11 -3.43 17.52
CA ILE A 655 -53.93 -4.08 16.20
C ILE A 655 -53.32 -5.47 16.34
N TRP A 656 -52.42 -5.67 17.30
CA TRP A 656 -51.85 -6.99 17.56
C TRP A 656 -52.90 -7.99 18.05
N ILE A 657 -53.76 -7.60 19.00
CA ILE A 657 -54.85 -8.44 19.53
C ILE A 657 -55.86 -8.77 18.43
N TYR A 658 -56.26 -7.76 17.65
CA TYR A 658 -57.11 -7.91 16.47
C TYR A 658 -56.51 -8.92 15.47
N THR A 659 -55.25 -8.72 15.07
CA THR A 659 -54.56 -9.58 14.09
C THR A 659 -54.46 -11.01 14.58
N LYS A 660 -54.13 -11.23 15.86
CA LYS A 660 -54.06 -12.56 16.46
C LYS A 660 -55.43 -13.25 16.44
N SER A 661 -56.49 -12.54 16.84
CA SER A 661 -57.86 -13.08 16.87
C SER A 661 -58.33 -13.53 15.47
N HIS A 662 -58.16 -12.69 14.45
CA HIS A 662 -58.54 -13.04 13.08
C HIS A 662 -57.65 -14.14 12.46
N THR A 663 -56.36 -14.16 12.79
CA THR A 663 -55.45 -15.22 12.31
C THR A 663 -55.82 -16.57 12.93
N VAL A 664 -56.11 -16.58 14.23
CA VAL A 664 -56.55 -17.79 14.94
C VAL A 664 -57.89 -18.30 14.39
N PHE A 665 -58.86 -17.42 14.14
CA PHE A 665 -60.14 -17.82 13.52
C PHE A 665 -59.95 -18.51 12.16
N ARG A 666 -59.07 -17.99 11.29
CA ARG A 666 -58.77 -18.62 10.00
C ARG A 666 -58.09 -19.99 10.13
N ALA A 667 -57.28 -20.16 11.17
CA ALA A 667 -56.52 -21.38 11.39
C ALA A 667 -57.34 -22.48 12.09
N ILE A 668 -58.34 -22.11 12.92
CA ILE A 668 -59.03 -23.03 13.83
C ILE A 668 -59.68 -24.22 13.11
N GLY A 669 -60.28 -24.01 11.93
CA GLY A 669 -60.90 -25.08 11.14
C GLY A 669 -59.92 -26.08 10.52
N ARG A 670 -58.62 -25.77 10.49
CA ARG A 670 -57.57 -26.64 9.92
C ARG A 670 -56.81 -27.44 10.97
N VAL A 671 -56.59 -26.87 12.16
CA VAL A 671 -55.67 -27.44 13.17
C VAL A 671 -56.33 -27.65 14.55
N GLY A 672 -57.61 -27.30 14.71
CA GLY A 672 -58.29 -27.33 16.01
C GLY A 672 -57.79 -26.23 16.95
N THR A 673 -58.13 -26.33 18.25
CA THR A 673 -57.77 -25.30 19.24
C THR A 673 -56.34 -25.43 19.79
N LYS A 674 -55.74 -26.63 19.72
CA LYS A 674 -54.43 -26.90 20.33
C LYS A 674 -53.33 -26.07 19.64
N GLY A 675 -52.63 -25.25 20.43
CA GLY A 675 -51.55 -24.38 19.95
C GLY A 675 -52.00 -23.01 19.43
N LEU A 676 -53.31 -22.75 19.35
CA LEU A 676 -53.88 -21.43 19.02
C LEU A 676 -54.34 -20.64 20.25
N GLU A 677 -54.27 -21.26 21.43
CA GLU A 677 -54.63 -20.67 22.71
C GLU A 677 -53.73 -19.48 23.06
N TRP A 678 -54.30 -18.55 23.84
CA TRP A 678 -53.56 -17.50 24.49
C TRP A 678 -52.68 -18.08 25.60
N THR A 679 -51.39 -17.80 25.54
CA THR A 679 -50.36 -18.40 26.40
C THR A 679 -49.74 -17.39 27.36
N ALA A 680 -48.89 -17.85 28.28
CA ALA A 680 -48.17 -16.98 29.21
C ALA A 680 -47.19 -16.01 28.51
N THR A 681 -46.69 -16.34 27.30
CA THR A 681 -45.88 -15.40 26.51
C THR A 681 -46.73 -14.28 25.92
N ASP A 682 -47.98 -14.56 25.57
CA ASP A 682 -48.97 -13.56 25.14
C ASP A 682 -49.38 -12.63 26.29
N ASP A 683 -49.51 -13.16 27.51
CA ASP A 683 -49.76 -12.35 28.71
C ASP A 683 -48.65 -11.31 28.90
N ALA A 684 -47.39 -11.73 28.82
CA ALA A 684 -46.24 -10.82 28.97
C ALA A 684 -46.22 -9.75 27.87
N LYS A 685 -46.49 -10.14 26.62
CA LYS A 685 -46.55 -9.22 25.48
C LYS A 685 -47.71 -8.23 25.63
N CYS A 686 -48.90 -8.69 26.00
CA CYS A 686 -50.08 -7.86 26.21
C CYS A 686 -49.91 -6.90 27.40
N ALA A 687 -49.27 -7.33 28.49
CA ALA A 687 -48.99 -6.47 29.64
C ALA A 687 -48.05 -5.31 29.27
N ASN A 688 -46.99 -5.58 28.50
CA ASN A 688 -46.07 -4.56 28.02
C ASN A 688 -46.75 -3.57 27.05
N LEU A 689 -47.61 -4.08 26.17
CA LEU A 689 -48.37 -3.25 25.23
C LEU A 689 -49.43 -2.40 25.93
N LEU A 690 -50.09 -2.91 26.97
CA LEU A 690 -51.06 -2.17 27.78
C LEU A 690 -50.39 -1.02 28.53
N ALA A 691 -49.24 -1.26 29.15
CA ALA A 691 -48.46 -0.23 29.81
C ALA A 691 -48.15 0.95 28.88
N TYR A 692 -47.73 0.63 27.65
CA TYR A 692 -47.48 1.63 26.61
C TYR A 692 -48.76 2.36 26.20
N TYR A 693 -49.87 1.64 26.03
CA TYR A 693 -51.18 2.22 25.71
C TYR A 693 -51.61 3.25 26.76
N VAL A 694 -51.55 2.91 28.05
CA VAL A 694 -51.91 3.85 29.12
C VAL A 694 -51.00 5.08 29.10
N LYS A 695 -49.68 4.89 28.94
CA LYS A 695 -48.72 6.02 28.86
C LYS A 695 -49.05 6.99 27.71
N MET A 696 -49.42 6.48 26.54
CA MET A 696 -49.71 7.30 25.35
C MET A 696 -51.08 7.97 25.36
N HIS A 697 -51.99 7.53 26.23
CA HIS A 697 -53.38 7.97 26.25
C HIS A 697 -53.78 8.72 27.55
N ARG A 698 -52.84 8.99 28.45
CA ARG A 698 -53.06 9.89 29.60
C ARG A 698 -53.47 11.29 29.14
N ASP A 699 -54.43 11.87 29.85
CA ASP A 699 -54.98 13.21 29.62
C ASP A 699 -55.59 13.46 28.22
N ARG A 700 -55.77 12.41 27.42
CA ARG A 700 -56.41 12.51 26.11
C ARG A 700 -57.94 12.57 26.28
N PRO A 701 -58.64 13.45 25.56
CA PRO A 701 -60.10 13.50 25.62
C PRO A 701 -60.69 12.22 24.99
N PHE A 702 -61.63 11.62 25.70
CA PHE A 702 -62.38 10.44 25.25
C PHE A 702 -63.86 10.58 25.60
N CYS A 703 -64.71 9.89 24.85
CA CYS A 703 -66.14 9.84 25.16
C CYS A 703 -66.40 8.91 26.35
N ARG A 704 -66.92 9.44 27.44
CA ARG A 704 -67.21 8.70 28.68
C ARG A 704 -68.23 7.58 28.51
N VAL A 705 -69.05 7.64 27.45
CA VAL A 705 -70.12 6.67 27.13
C VAL A 705 -69.61 5.52 26.25
N CYS A 706 -69.02 5.79 25.07
CA CYS A 706 -68.59 4.73 24.14
C CYS A 706 -67.09 4.46 24.06
N GLY A 707 -66.24 5.30 24.66
CA GLY A 707 -64.79 5.10 24.63
C GLY A 707 -64.09 5.55 23.34
N SER A 708 -64.76 6.30 22.47
CA SER A 708 -64.15 6.88 21.26
C SER A 708 -63.15 7.97 21.61
N THR A 709 -62.03 8.04 20.89
CA THR A 709 -60.94 9.02 21.07
C THR A 709 -60.77 9.90 19.82
N PRO A 710 -61.82 10.67 19.43
CA PRO A 710 -61.84 11.47 18.20
C PRO A 710 -60.72 12.53 18.20
N LYS A 711 -60.18 12.83 17.01
CA LYS A 711 -59.14 13.85 16.84
C LYS A 711 -59.68 15.29 16.98
N GLU A 712 -60.96 15.50 16.69
CA GLU A 712 -61.59 16.83 16.63
C GLU A 712 -62.38 17.21 17.89
N GLY A 713 -62.27 16.41 18.96
CA GLY A 713 -62.88 16.74 20.26
C GLY A 713 -64.37 16.39 20.40
N ASP A 714 -65.00 15.85 19.36
CA ASP A 714 -66.44 15.53 19.34
C ASP A 714 -66.67 14.04 19.09
N CYS A 715 -67.50 13.40 19.92
CA CYS A 715 -67.93 12.02 19.66
C CYS A 715 -69.03 11.99 18.60
N GLU A 716 -68.82 11.25 17.51
CA GLU A 716 -69.79 11.13 16.39
C GLU A 716 -71.17 10.64 16.85
N THR A 717 -71.25 9.85 17.93
CA THR A 717 -72.52 9.28 18.42
C THR A 717 -73.10 9.99 19.64
N HIS A 718 -72.31 10.74 20.41
CA HIS A 718 -72.73 11.31 21.71
C HIS A 718 -72.44 12.82 21.87
N GLY A 719 -71.79 13.46 20.88
CA GLY A 719 -71.47 14.88 20.89
C GLY A 719 -70.43 15.32 21.93
N LYS A 720 -70.25 16.65 22.08
CA LYS A 720 -69.26 17.31 22.96
C LYS A 720 -69.47 17.07 24.45
N GLY A 721 -70.72 16.98 24.91
CA GLY A 721 -71.07 16.99 26.35
C GLY A 721 -70.57 15.80 27.15
N HIS A 722 -70.16 14.72 26.48
CA HIS A 722 -69.67 13.48 27.12
C HIS A 722 -68.16 13.28 26.99
N MET A 723 -67.43 14.28 26.51
CA MET A 723 -65.97 14.24 26.34
C MET A 723 -65.28 14.66 27.64
N VAL A 724 -64.43 13.78 28.17
CA VAL A 724 -63.68 14.00 29.42
C VAL A 724 -62.23 13.55 29.19
N ASN A 725 -61.26 14.10 29.93
CA ASN A 725 -59.89 13.58 29.90
C ASN A 725 -59.81 12.23 30.61
N ALA A 726 -59.20 11.25 29.96
CA ALA A 726 -59.11 9.89 30.50
C ALA A 726 -58.12 9.81 31.67
N ASP A 727 -58.59 9.29 32.81
CA ASP A 727 -57.73 8.84 33.88
C ASP A 727 -57.15 7.43 33.59
N ASP A 728 -56.26 6.93 34.45
CA ASP A 728 -55.64 5.61 34.22
C ASP A 728 -56.68 4.46 34.24
N ILE A 729 -57.76 4.57 35.01
CA ILE A 729 -58.85 3.57 35.02
C ILE A 729 -59.61 3.60 33.71
N ASP A 730 -59.92 4.77 33.22
CA ASP A 730 -60.63 4.99 31.97
C ASP A 730 -59.80 4.47 30.79
N ASN A 731 -58.50 4.74 30.77
CA ASN A 731 -57.58 4.19 29.77
C ASN A 731 -57.50 2.66 29.81
N LEU A 732 -57.38 2.06 31.00
CA LEU A 732 -57.42 0.61 31.18
C LEU A 732 -58.76 0.02 30.72
N SER A 733 -59.87 0.71 31.01
CA SER A 733 -61.22 0.26 30.67
C SER A 733 -61.49 0.33 29.16
N VAL A 734 -61.08 1.41 28.50
CA VAL A 734 -61.16 1.54 27.03
C VAL A 734 -60.31 0.46 26.36
N PHE A 735 -59.11 0.18 26.88
CA PHE A 735 -58.27 -0.89 26.35
C PHE A 735 -58.93 -2.26 26.47
N VAL A 736 -59.44 -2.62 27.65
CA VAL A 736 -60.12 -3.89 27.88
C VAL A 736 -61.38 -4.02 27.03
N GLN A 737 -62.18 -2.96 26.94
CA GLN A 737 -63.39 -2.92 26.12
C GLN A 737 -63.08 -3.22 24.65
N ARG A 738 -62.09 -2.52 24.08
CA ARG A 738 -61.69 -2.68 22.67
C ARG A 738 -61.04 -4.03 22.43
N ALA A 739 -60.09 -4.44 23.28
CA ALA A 739 -59.44 -5.74 23.16
C ALA A 739 -60.44 -6.91 23.17
N ILE A 740 -61.39 -6.92 24.10
CA ILE A 740 -62.41 -7.98 24.16
C ILE A 740 -63.39 -7.90 22.99
N SER A 741 -63.72 -6.70 22.52
CA SER A 741 -64.59 -6.53 21.35
C SER A 741 -63.90 -7.03 20.07
N ASP A 742 -62.62 -6.72 19.86
CA ASP A 742 -61.82 -7.21 18.73
C ASP A 742 -61.66 -8.75 18.77
N ILE A 743 -61.49 -9.33 19.97
CA ILE A 743 -61.44 -10.78 20.15
C ILE A 743 -62.77 -11.43 19.75
N LYS A 744 -63.89 -10.87 20.22
CA LYS A 744 -65.22 -11.38 19.91
C LYS A 744 -65.54 -11.23 18.43
N ASP A 745 -65.27 -10.08 17.84
CA ASP A 745 -65.49 -9.84 16.41
C ASP A 745 -64.62 -10.81 15.58
N GLY A 746 -63.35 -10.96 15.94
CA GLY A 746 -62.41 -11.83 15.24
C GLY A 746 -62.72 -13.32 15.34
N LEU A 747 -63.14 -13.83 16.51
CA LEU A 747 -63.34 -15.27 16.76
C LEU A 747 -64.81 -15.72 16.66
N ILE A 748 -65.77 -14.87 16.98
CA ILE A 748 -67.20 -15.20 17.02
C ILE A 748 -67.94 -14.62 15.79
N GLY A 749 -67.43 -13.51 15.25
CA GLY A 749 -67.97 -12.80 14.09
C GLY A 749 -68.75 -11.52 14.45
N PRO A 750 -69.16 -10.75 13.42
CA PRO A 750 -69.74 -9.41 13.58
C PRO A 750 -71.11 -9.36 14.28
N THR A 751 -71.73 -10.52 14.52
CA THR A 751 -72.99 -10.63 15.29
C THR A 751 -72.77 -10.71 16.80
N ALA A 752 -71.53 -10.74 17.27
CA ALA A 752 -71.22 -10.81 18.69
C ALA A 752 -71.56 -9.48 19.38
N THR A 753 -72.21 -9.54 20.54
CA THR A 753 -72.50 -8.32 21.32
C THR A 753 -71.19 -7.72 21.85
N PRO A 754 -70.85 -6.48 21.45
CA PRO A 754 -69.64 -5.81 21.91
C PRO A 754 -69.74 -5.52 23.40
N MET A 755 -68.59 -5.48 24.08
CA MET A 755 -68.55 -5.11 25.50
C MET A 755 -68.82 -3.61 25.64
N THR A 756 -69.71 -3.23 26.56
CA THR A 756 -69.94 -1.81 26.86
C THR A 756 -68.81 -1.27 27.73
N LEU A 757 -68.52 0.03 27.63
CA LEU A 757 -67.46 0.66 28.41
C LEU A 757 -67.75 0.59 29.93
N GLU A 758 -69.01 0.64 30.35
CA GLU A 758 -69.39 0.51 31.76
C GLU A 758 -69.12 -0.91 32.32
N GLU A 759 -69.35 -1.94 31.51
CA GLU A 759 -68.97 -3.31 31.86
C GLU A 759 -67.46 -3.45 31.99
N ALA A 760 -66.70 -2.91 31.04
CA ALA A 760 -65.24 -2.92 31.10
C ALA A 760 -64.71 -2.21 32.36
N ARG A 761 -65.24 -1.01 32.67
CA ARG A 761 -64.92 -0.28 33.92
C ARG A 761 -65.21 -1.11 35.17
N ARG A 762 -66.34 -1.81 35.21
CA ARG A 762 -66.72 -2.66 36.35
C ARG A 762 -65.74 -3.81 36.54
N ILE A 763 -65.30 -4.43 35.44
CA ILE A 763 -64.34 -5.53 35.46
C ILE A 763 -62.96 -5.03 35.92
N VAL A 764 -62.45 -3.94 35.33
CA VAL A 764 -61.16 -3.34 35.71
C VAL A 764 -61.15 -2.96 37.19
N ARG A 765 -62.21 -2.29 37.69
CA ARG A 765 -62.33 -1.96 39.11
C ARG A 765 -62.38 -3.19 40.01
N ARG A 766 -63.04 -4.28 39.58
CA ARG A 766 -63.09 -5.53 40.33
C ARG A 766 -61.69 -6.14 40.48
N GLU A 767 -60.92 -6.20 39.40
CA GLU A 767 -59.56 -6.76 39.42
C GLU A 767 -58.60 -5.91 40.27
N ILE A 768 -58.66 -4.59 40.14
CA ILE A 768 -57.87 -3.66 40.98
C ILE A 768 -58.25 -3.78 42.46
N ASN A 769 -59.54 -3.86 42.78
CA ASN A 769 -59.99 -4.08 44.17
C ASN A 769 -59.57 -5.46 44.68
N GLY A 770 -59.53 -6.48 43.82
CA GLY A 770 -58.97 -7.79 44.14
C GLY A 770 -57.49 -7.73 44.47
N LEU A 771 -56.70 -6.95 43.72
CA LEU A 771 -55.29 -6.70 43.99
C LEU A 771 -55.05 -5.98 45.32
N ARG A 772 -55.90 -5.01 45.66
CA ARG A 772 -55.90 -4.34 46.97
C ARG A 772 -56.20 -5.31 48.13
N ARG A 773 -57.22 -6.17 47.98
CA ARG A 773 -57.57 -7.19 48.99
C ARG A 773 -56.45 -8.21 49.20
N LYS A 774 -55.70 -8.55 48.14
CA LYS A 774 -54.55 -9.47 48.19
C LYS A 774 -53.26 -8.79 48.68
N GLY A 775 -53.29 -7.52 49.04
CA GLY A 775 -52.12 -6.76 49.51
C GLY A 775 -51.06 -6.46 48.44
N LYS A 776 -51.34 -6.75 47.16
CA LYS A 776 -50.40 -6.50 46.06
C LYS A 776 -50.39 -5.06 45.58
N LEU A 777 -51.48 -4.32 45.82
CA LEU A 777 -51.58 -2.89 45.58
C LEU A 777 -51.95 -2.21 46.90
N SER A 778 -51.28 -1.11 47.26
CA SER A 778 -51.56 -0.41 48.51
C SER A 778 -53.00 0.14 48.52
N SER A 779 -53.65 0.09 49.69
CA SER A 779 -54.97 0.71 49.88
C SER A 779 -54.94 2.22 49.69
N LYS A 780 -53.76 2.84 49.81
CA LYS A 780 -53.52 4.28 49.61
C LYS A 780 -53.18 4.67 48.16
N THR A 781 -52.96 3.72 47.24
CA THR A 781 -52.60 4.03 45.84
C THR A 781 -53.75 4.76 45.15
N ASN A 782 -53.50 5.95 44.59
CA ASN A 782 -54.50 6.65 43.80
C ASN A 782 -54.74 5.91 42.48
N ILE A 783 -55.97 5.43 42.26
CA ILE A 783 -56.29 4.60 41.11
C ILE A 783 -56.43 5.45 39.83
N SER A 784 -56.76 6.74 39.94
CA SER A 784 -56.87 7.64 38.78
C SER A 784 -55.52 8.08 38.21
N SER A 785 -54.43 7.93 38.99
CA SER A 785 -53.05 8.25 38.58
C SER A 785 -52.07 7.28 39.23
N MET A 786 -51.89 6.11 38.61
CA MET A 786 -51.00 5.06 39.08
C MET A 786 -49.54 5.35 38.69
N MET A 787 -48.61 4.87 39.50
CA MET A 787 -47.20 4.91 39.13
C MET A 787 -46.93 3.95 37.96
N PRO A 788 -46.00 4.26 37.03
CA PRO A 788 -45.67 3.37 35.92
C PRO A 788 -45.29 1.95 36.36
N GLY A 789 -44.62 1.82 37.52
CA GLY A 789 -44.29 0.51 38.10
C GLY A 789 -45.53 -0.31 38.50
N ASP A 790 -46.57 0.33 39.05
CA ASP A 790 -47.81 -0.33 39.44
C ASP A 790 -48.57 -0.85 38.22
N ILE A 791 -48.57 -0.07 37.12
CA ILE A 791 -49.19 -0.49 35.85
C ILE A 791 -48.39 -1.64 35.22
N ASN A 792 -47.06 -1.53 35.13
CA ASN A 792 -46.23 -2.50 34.41
C ASN A 792 -46.14 -3.86 35.11
N TYR A 793 -45.97 -3.86 36.44
CA TYR A 793 -45.62 -5.07 37.18
C TYR A 793 -46.78 -5.68 37.96
N ILE A 794 -47.85 -4.92 38.24
CA ILE A 794 -48.92 -5.35 39.14
C ILE A 794 -50.26 -5.43 38.41
N VAL A 795 -50.73 -4.32 37.82
CA VAL A 795 -52.05 -4.25 37.17
C VAL A 795 -52.01 -4.87 35.78
N GLY A 796 -50.99 -4.56 34.98
CA GLY A 796 -50.87 -5.01 33.60
C GLY A 796 -50.89 -6.53 33.42
N PRO A 797 -50.13 -7.31 34.21
CA PRO A 797 -50.17 -8.78 34.15
C PRO A 797 -51.54 -9.37 34.50
N VAL A 798 -52.32 -8.74 35.38
CA VAL A 798 -53.67 -9.21 35.75
C VAL A 798 -54.66 -8.93 34.63
N ILE A 799 -54.60 -7.74 34.04
CA ILE A 799 -55.47 -7.37 32.92
C ILE A 799 -55.14 -8.20 31.66
N ALA A 800 -53.85 -8.46 31.40
CA ALA A 800 -53.45 -9.34 30.29
C ALA A 800 -54.01 -10.76 30.44
N LYS A 801 -53.91 -11.35 31.64
CA LYS A 801 -54.50 -12.67 31.94
C LYS A 801 -56.01 -12.69 31.78
N LEU A 802 -56.68 -11.61 32.18
CA LEU A 802 -58.12 -11.46 31.99
C LEU A 802 -58.47 -11.48 30.49
N ILE A 803 -57.76 -10.70 29.67
CA ILE A 803 -57.95 -10.68 28.22
C ILE A 803 -57.69 -12.07 27.63
N GLY A 804 -56.61 -12.75 28.03
CA GLY A 804 -56.29 -14.11 27.60
C GLY A 804 -57.37 -15.13 27.97
N LYS A 805 -58.01 -14.97 29.14
CA LYS A 805 -59.16 -15.79 29.53
C LYS A 805 -60.34 -15.60 28.58
N TYR A 806 -60.72 -14.36 28.28
CA TYR A 806 -61.78 -14.06 27.32
C TYR A 806 -61.45 -14.55 25.90
N PHE A 807 -60.17 -14.46 25.50
CA PHE A 807 -59.68 -15.02 24.24
C PHE A 807 -59.91 -16.53 24.17
N ASN A 808 -59.45 -17.27 25.17
CA ASN A 808 -59.56 -18.72 25.19
C ASN A 808 -61.01 -19.20 25.32
N GLU A 809 -61.86 -18.50 26.08
CA GLU A 809 -63.30 -18.78 26.14
C GLU A 809 -63.97 -18.56 24.77
N SER A 810 -63.63 -17.47 24.08
CA SER A 810 -64.12 -17.16 22.74
C SER A 810 -63.60 -18.16 21.70
N LEU A 811 -62.36 -18.63 21.85
CA LEU A 811 -61.76 -19.65 21.00
C LEU A 811 -62.48 -21.00 21.11
N VAL A 812 -62.80 -21.43 22.33
CA VAL A 812 -63.57 -22.67 22.57
C VAL A 812 -64.97 -22.55 21.97
N TYR A 813 -65.60 -21.38 22.08
CA TYR A 813 -66.89 -21.12 21.46
C TYR A 813 -66.81 -21.16 19.92
N ALA A 814 -65.78 -20.52 19.34
CA ALA A 814 -65.53 -20.52 17.90
C ALA A 814 -65.30 -21.92 17.35
N ALA A 815 -64.49 -22.74 18.04
CA ALA A 815 -64.20 -24.12 17.65
C ALA A 815 -65.47 -24.97 17.58
N ARG A 816 -66.33 -24.86 18.60
CA ARG A 816 -67.61 -25.58 18.62
C ARG A 816 -68.50 -25.21 17.43
N ARG A 817 -68.52 -23.94 17.01
CA ARG A 817 -69.29 -23.50 15.83
C ARG A 817 -68.73 -24.05 14.52
N VAL A 818 -67.41 -24.19 14.42
CA VAL A 818 -66.76 -24.76 13.23
C VAL A 818 -66.94 -26.28 13.16
N ASP A 819 -67.11 -26.99 14.28
CA ASP A 819 -67.46 -28.42 14.30
C ASP A 819 -68.92 -28.71 13.86
N PHE A 820 -69.80 -27.70 13.84
CA PHE A 820 -71.21 -27.80 13.42
C PHE A 820 -71.47 -27.31 11.98
N ALA A 821 -70.48 -26.70 11.31
CA ALA A 821 -70.56 -26.15 9.95
C ALA A 821 -69.73 -27.00 8.98
#